data_AF-A0A7S1VV99-F1
#
_entry.id   AF-A0A7S1VV99-F1
#
_cell.length_a   1.000
_cell.length_b   1.000
_cell.length_c   1.000
_cell.angle_alpha   90.00
_cell.angle_beta   90.00
_cell.angle_gamma   90.00
#
_symmetry.space_group_name_H-M   'P 1'
#
loop_
_entity.id
_entity.type
_entity.pdbx_description
1 polymer ?
#
loop_
_entity_poly.entity_id
_entity_poly.type
_entity_poly.pdbx_seq_one_letter_code
_entity_poly.pdbx_strand_id
1 'polypeptide(L)'
;MLPPEQDFDLENKLKERLETTKKQKEKQLAASTQLNKELQELFSKIPKKPREAMEVLDEKIKKLEHKRTITSIPLQEEKKILYEIQAVEKVKKQLLEYNAMESKIQDKKKQQNDTWDSVKANNATIDELESVLSKVRLANKLGCKPAELQNISMDCPSDKVGRIIGRGGATIKQIETKCKVSMNVDNVMSKIHLTGTEAGMACAISEIDKIVLAVDEEVTDAPEDLLTYLTTRRVHALEVFRAEHASVQMEVLLKKKMVALRGPPTEVSYCKEKLLGMTLTKAKKEMKSKETGLVVGKGGTAINKIIDTHQVAIDVSETGEDEYTAIVLGPPANVEAAMNEMNSLLDDNADVVETMTIPSMFRNILLMDSGEPIRKLQSEVNEKVREEMGGGYVLINVQRETTEDGTVLNIKGRKVSVICAMPVIEEALDAMKEKMIIIKIDPFVSSRIIGKGGETIKKLRRKGVNIEVEKDIVCIHASDAEQGKEVEQEVQAIIAENQILRMDFDPASIKPMFREIIRHEQKDKINELVWMTLDDDTFKIILRGPQEKIDEAKAIIESIMETNFVHQIEISADDEAPLLAGGQTSALKKFEDELGVSLFLVRNKYVLEVKGERPKVEAAVKRIKQFIHGGDGYTVASIGVSKQAMGVVIGKGGSKRAELEEQFQDVSIFTGSNASRIVVRGPEEQVKACRVEILKLVSSVRIVETMELTEAERKKLSQDVVRKVTMGIPVIVKLNDSGLTIRGVMSDVRDAQVHLNEKVKGYYEATVELEPTQLASVRGACRDPSHFKRIEETSKAKINLDIGASAIRITGKRAAVKQAKLLIVGFLEFLLPSDFARLAIAKPLQSTVADAGSLGDVSATSGANVTLDRDLNMIQIQSSDPEKVKAAVAMMKPKVEEAQRLAFSMTLTPSEDFIIPMLIGKGGTRVNSLRVETGCTIDINKEDRTITCVGQTEDDTAKARDILTGIVDTARRECLFVDIPINAVAPFLGRQGAHIKKFSQLHGVEVERMRKTPSKLKITGKEMSVQSAKKALDEWIRSYQEQNAEKVMTVDPKSFPAIIGRQGSTISALTKEFNVKIDTNREAGAGKNWGGGGEK
;
A
#
# COMPACT_ATOMS: atom_id res chain seq x y z
N MET A 1 6.75 -48.66 47.59
CA MET A 1 7.76 -49.01 46.57
C MET A 1 7.02 -49.33 45.27
N LEU A 2 6.92 -48.36 44.38
CA LEU A 2 6.50 -48.54 42.98
C LEU A 2 7.78 -48.37 42.14
N PRO A 3 7.99 -49.18 41.08
CA PRO A 3 9.26 -49.25 40.38
C PRO A 3 9.56 -47.97 39.56
N PRO A 4 10.84 -47.67 39.29
CA PRO A 4 11.23 -46.45 38.60
C PRO A 4 10.76 -46.45 37.14
N GLU A 5 10.24 -45.31 36.71
CA GLU A 5 9.83 -45.03 35.33
C GLU A 5 11.00 -45.31 34.39
N GLN A 6 10.76 -46.17 33.40
CA GLN A 6 11.70 -46.46 32.32
C GLN A 6 11.84 -45.20 31.46
N ASP A 7 12.94 -44.47 31.64
CA ASP A 7 13.40 -43.48 30.66
C ASP A 7 13.57 -44.19 29.31
N PHE A 8 12.67 -43.88 28.38
CA PHE A 8 12.62 -44.49 27.06
C PHE A 8 13.77 -43.93 26.23
N ASP A 9 14.84 -44.70 26.11
CA ASP A 9 16.13 -44.32 25.51
C ASP A 9 16.08 -44.20 23.97
N LEU A 10 15.24 -43.28 23.49
CA LEU A 10 15.01 -43.01 22.06
C LEU A 10 16.25 -42.39 21.41
N GLU A 11 17.01 -41.58 22.15
CA GLU A 11 18.21 -40.92 21.64
C GLU A 11 19.31 -41.95 21.32
N ASN A 12 19.55 -42.95 22.18
CA ASN A 12 20.58 -43.95 21.93
C ASN A 12 20.19 -44.91 20.79
N LYS A 13 18.91 -45.30 20.67
CA LYS A 13 18.44 -46.10 19.52
C LYS A 13 18.59 -45.38 18.18
N LEU A 14 18.34 -44.07 18.14
CA LEU A 14 18.53 -43.27 16.93
C LEU A 14 20.01 -43.10 16.58
N LYS A 15 20.90 -42.96 17.58
CA LYS A 15 22.36 -42.96 17.37
C LYS A 15 22.87 -44.27 16.79
N GLU A 16 22.45 -45.40 17.34
CA GLU A 16 22.83 -46.73 16.83
C GLU A 16 22.40 -46.90 15.37
N ARG A 17 21.16 -46.51 15.05
CA ARG A 17 20.65 -46.59 13.68
C ARG A 17 21.45 -45.68 12.73
N LEU A 18 21.76 -44.46 13.14
CA LEU A 18 22.59 -43.53 12.38
C LEU A 18 23.99 -44.11 12.09
N GLU A 19 24.64 -44.71 13.09
CA GLU A 19 25.94 -45.37 12.94
C GLU A 19 25.89 -46.54 11.95
N THR A 20 24.83 -47.37 12.01
CA THR A 20 24.67 -48.49 11.07
C THR A 20 24.50 -48.01 9.63
N THR A 21 23.71 -46.97 9.39
CA THR A 21 23.48 -46.41 8.05
C THR A 21 24.73 -45.69 7.52
N LYS A 22 25.50 -45.00 8.38
CA LYS A 22 26.81 -44.41 8.01
C LYS A 22 27.81 -45.48 7.55
N LYS A 23 27.91 -46.60 8.27
CA LYS A 23 28.74 -47.73 7.86
C LYS A 23 28.29 -48.35 6.52
N GLN A 24 26.99 -48.39 6.24
CA GLN A 24 26.47 -48.86 4.96
C GLN A 24 26.83 -47.92 3.79
N LYS A 25 26.71 -46.61 4.00
CA LYS A 25 27.16 -45.59 3.04
C LYS A 25 28.65 -45.72 2.73
N GLU A 26 29.50 -45.83 3.75
CA GLU A 26 30.95 -45.96 3.55
C GLU A 26 31.31 -47.18 2.70
N LYS A 27 30.68 -48.34 2.95
CA LYS A 27 30.85 -49.54 2.14
C LYS A 27 30.46 -49.34 0.68
N GLN A 28 29.34 -48.66 0.43
CA GLN A 28 28.88 -48.40 -0.94
C GLN A 28 29.71 -47.33 -1.65
N LEU A 29 30.23 -46.34 -0.93
CA LEU A 29 31.14 -45.33 -1.46
C LEU A 29 32.50 -45.96 -1.83
N ALA A 30 33.00 -46.88 -1.00
CA ALA A 30 34.18 -47.69 -1.31
C ALA A 30 33.96 -48.56 -2.56
N ALA A 31 32.79 -49.18 -2.70
CA ALA A 31 32.44 -49.93 -3.91
C ALA A 31 32.35 -49.04 -5.17
N SER A 32 31.78 -47.84 -5.05
CA SER A 32 31.67 -46.86 -6.15
C SER A 32 33.06 -46.34 -6.58
N THR A 33 33.94 -46.05 -5.63
CA THR A 33 35.31 -45.61 -5.93
C THR A 33 36.14 -46.73 -6.59
N GLN A 34 35.96 -47.98 -6.17
CA GLN A 34 36.55 -49.14 -6.84
C GLN A 34 36.03 -49.29 -8.28
N LEU A 35 34.71 -49.23 -8.50
CA LEU A 35 34.11 -49.28 -9.84
C LEU A 35 34.61 -48.13 -10.74
N ASN A 36 34.82 -46.94 -10.18
CA ASN A 36 35.35 -45.79 -10.91
C ASN A 36 36.81 -46.01 -11.34
N LYS A 37 37.64 -46.57 -10.44
CA LYS A 37 39.02 -46.96 -10.78
C LYS A 37 39.04 -48.00 -11.90
N GLU A 38 38.18 -48.99 -11.83
CA GLU A 38 38.04 -50.02 -12.87
C GLU A 38 37.52 -49.44 -14.20
N LEU A 39 36.61 -48.47 -14.17
CA LEU A 39 36.15 -47.74 -15.36
C LEU A 39 37.27 -46.91 -15.98
N GLN A 40 38.06 -46.20 -15.17
CA GLN A 40 39.23 -45.44 -15.67
C GLN A 40 40.26 -46.35 -16.33
N GLU A 41 40.54 -47.52 -15.74
CA GLU A 41 41.41 -48.52 -16.35
C GLU A 41 40.85 -49.01 -17.70
N LEU A 42 39.54 -49.24 -17.80
CA LEU A 42 38.89 -49.64 -19.06
C LEU A 42 38.93 -48.52 -20.11
N PHE A 43 38.75 -47.25 -19.72
CA PHE A 43 38.87 -46.11 -20.62
C PHE A 43 40.30 -45.93 -21.14
N SER A 44 41.33 -46.19 -20.32
CA SER A 44 42.73 -46.09 -20.74
C SER A 44 43.13 -47.15 -21.78
N LYS A 45 42.45 -48.30 -21.77
CA LYS A 45 42.74 -49.46 -22.63
C LYS A 45 41.87 -49.52 -23.89
N ILE A 46 40.94 -48.57 -24.08
CA ILE A 46 40.03 -48.59 -25.21
C ILE A 46 40.78 -48.30 -26.54
N PRO A 47 40.70 -49.18 -27.55
CA PRO A 47 41.34 -48.94 -28.83
C PRO A 47 40.64 -47.79 -29.58
N LYS A 48 41.33 -47.15 -30.53
CA LYS A 48 40.73 -46.09 -31.35
C LYS A 48 39.60 -46.67 -32.21
N LYS A 49 38.40 -46.08 -32.11
CA LYS A 49 37.24 -46.50 -32.92
C LYS A 49 37.55 -46.37 -34.41
N PRO A 50 37.54 -47.48 -35.17
CA PRO A 50 37.62 -47.43 -36.62
C PRO A 50 36.47 -46.60 -37.22
N ARG A 51 36.76 -45.79 -38.25
CA ARG A 51 35.77 -44.91 -38.90
C ARG A 51 34.70 -45.68 -39.69
N GLU A 52 34.99 -46.93 -40.03
CA GLU A 52 34.17 -47.75 -40.91
C GLU A 52 33.34 -48.71 -40.06
N ALA A 53 32.05 -48.86 -40.39
CA ALA A 53 31.16 -49.78 -39.69
C ALA A 53 31.53 -51.24 -39.98
N MET A 54 31.17 -52.16 -39.06
CA MET A 54 31.43 -53.61 -39.21
C MET A 54 30.92 -54.16 -40.54
N GLU A 55 29.75 -53.70 -40.98
CA GLU A 55 29.11 -54.09 -42.24
C GLU A 55 29.95 -53.65 -43.46
N VAL A 56 30.50 -52.44 -43.43
CA VAL A 56 31.33 -51.88 -44.51
C VAL A 56 32.68 -52.58 -44.61
N LEU A 57 33.28 -52.96 -43.49
CA LEU A 57 34.53 -53.72 -43.46
C LEU A 57 34.32 -55.15 -43.98
N ASP A 58 33.21 -55.79 -43.59
CA ASP A 58 32.82 -57.12 -44.10
C ASP A 58 32.54 -57.09 -45.60
N GLU A 59 31.89 -56.04 -46.09
CA GLU A 59 31.72 -55.80 -47.52
C GLU A 59 33.03 -55.65 -48.28
N LYS A 60 33.99 -54.91 -47.72
CA LYS A 60 35.31 -54.69 -48.34
C LYS A 60 36.13 -55.98 -48.41
N ILE A 61 36.13 -56.78 -47.35
CA ILE A 61 36.77 -58.11 -47.35
C ILE A 61 36.15 -58.98 -48.45
N LYS A 62 34.81 -59.08 -48.48
CA LYS A 62 34.08 -59.87 -49.48
C LYS A 62 34.33 -59.38 -50.91
N LYS A 63 34.38 -58.05 -51.13
CA LYS A 63 34.76 -57.43 -52.42
C LYS A 63 36.14 -57.85 -52.88
N LEU A 64 37.13 -57.78 -51.98
CA LEU A 64 38.52 -58.09 -52.28
C LEU A 64 38.73 -59.60 -52.50
N GLU A 65 38.07 -60.46 -51.70
CA GLU A 65 38.06 -61.91 -51.90
C GLU A 65 37.40 -62.32 -53.22
N HIS A 66 36.31 -61.66 -53.59
CA HIS A 66 35.65 -61.86 -54.88
C HIS A 66 36.58 -61.51 -56.05
N LYS A 67 37.33 -60.40 -55.96
CA LYS A 67 38.36 -60.02 -56.95
C LYS A 67 39.51 -61.03 -57.03
N ARG A 68 39.97 -61.57 -55.90
CA ARG A 68 41.00 -62.63 -55.90
C ARG A 68 40.54 -63.91 -56.60
N THR A 69 39.28 -64.30 -56.45
CA THR A 69 38.81 -65.65 -56.83
C THR A 69 38.31 -65.74 -58.28
N ILE A 70 37.85 -64.64 -58.89
CA ILE A 70 37.12 -64.68 -60.17
C ILE A 70 37.93 -64.16 -61.36
N THR A 71 38.99 -63.38 -61.12
CA THR A 71 39.84 -62.84 -62.19
C THR A 71 41.22 -63.52 -62.21
N SER A 72 41.66 -63.96 -63.39
CA SER A 72 43.03 -64.47 -63.60
C SER A 72 44.01 -63.30 -63.54
N ILE A 73 44.71 -63.16 -62.41
CA ILE A 73 45.56 -62.01 -62.08
C ILE A 73 47.02 -62.48 -61.91
N PRO A 74 48.04 -61.70 -62.31
CA PRO A 74 49.45 -62.02 -62.06
C PRO A 74 49.79 -62.09 -60.55
N LEU A 75 50.74 -62.95 -60.17
CA LEU A 75 51.11 -63.24 -58.77
C LEU A 75 51.43 -61.99 -57.91
N GLN A 76 51.93 -60.91 -58.51
CA GLN A 76 52.22 -59.66 -57.81
C GLN A 76 50.96 -58.88 -57.40
N GLU A 77 49.90 -58.90 -58.21
CA GLU A 77 48.64 -58.21 -57.91
C GLU A 77 47.76 -59.04 -56.96
N GLU A 78 47.81 -60.37 -57.05
CA GLU A 78 47.15 -61.24 -56.07
C GLU A 78 47.71 -61.04 -54.65
N LYS A 79 49.04 -60.92 -54.52
CA LYS A 79 49.70 -60.61 -53.24
C LYS A 79 49.28 -59.25 -52.67
N LYS A 80 49.01 -58.24 -53.52
CA LYS A 80 48.51 -56.93 -53.08
C LYS A 80 47.08 -57.04 -52.54
N ILE A 81 46.19 -57.76 -53.22
CA ILE A 81 44.81 -57.98 -52.77
C ILE A 81 44.79 -58.73 -51.43
N LEU A 82 45.64 -59.75 -51.27
CA LEU A 82 45.79 -60.47 -49.99
C LEU A 82 46.26 -59.56 -48.85
N TYR A 83 47.19 -58.64 -49.11
CA TYR A 83 47.65 -57.66 -48.11
C TYR A 83 46.53 -56.67 -47.75
N GLU A 84 45.73 -56.24 -48.73
CA GLU A 84 44.56 -55.38 -48.50
C GLU A 84 43.46 -56.09 -47.69
N ILE A 85 43.21 -57.38 -47.95
CA ILE A 85 42.28 -58.19 -47.13
C ILE A 85 42.77 -58.26 -45.69
N GLN A 86 44.04 -58.62 -45.49
CA GLN A 86 44.63 -58.68 -44.14
C GLN A 86 44.58 -57.32 -43.43
N ALA A 87 44.74 -56.22 -44.16
CA ALA A 87 44.63 -54.87 -43.61
C ALA A 87 43.20 -54.56 -43.15
N VAL A 88 42.17 -54.90 -43.95
CA VAL A 88 40.76 -54.69 -43.59
C VAL A 88 40.32 -55.62 -42.46
N GLU A 89 40.78 -56.89 -42.45
CA GLU A 89 40.54 -57.84 -41.36
C GLU A 89 41.14 -57.37 -40.03
N LYS A 90 42.34 -56.76 -40.07
CA LYS A 90 42.97 -56.16 -38.88
C LYS A 90 42.11 -55.01 -38.32
N VAL A 91 41.55 -54.17 -39.19
CA VAL A 91 40.64 -53.07 -38.80
C VAL A 91 39.32 -53.61 -38.24
N LYS A 92 38.78 -54.69 -38.81
CA LYS A 92 37.58 -55.38 -38.30
C LYS A 92 37.82 -55.99 -36.92
N LYS A 93 38.96 -56.64 -36.70
CA LYS A 93 39.34 -57.18 -35.39
C LYS A 93 39.43 -56.08 -34.33
N GLN A 94 40.03 -54.94 -34.69
CA GLN A 94 40.08 -53.75 -33.82
C GLN A 94 38.68 -53.20 -33.48
N LEU A 95 37.73 -53.21 -34.42
CA LEU A 95 36.36 -52.75 -34.18
C LEU A 95 35.57 -53.71 -33.26
N LEU A 96 35.78 -55.03 -33.39
CA LEU A 96 35.20 -56.03 -32.49
C LEU A 96 35.73 -55.89 -31.06
N GLU A 97 37.04 -55.71 -30.91
CA GLU A 97 37.67 -55.46 -29.60
C GLU A 97 37.18 -54.14 -28.99
N TYR A 98 36.97 -53.10 -29.81
CA TYR A 98 36.36 -51.84 -29.38
C TYR A 98 34.94 -52.02 -28.86
N ASN A 99 34.05 -52.65 -29.63
CA ASN A 99 32.64 -52.85 -29.25
C ASN A 99 32.51 -53.72 -27.99
N ALA A 100 33.36 -54.75 -27.84
CA ALA A 100 33.39 -55.58 -26.64
C ALA A 100 33.85 -54.80 -25.39
N MET A 101 34.82 -53.90 -25.53
CA MET A 101 35.20 -53.00 -24.43
C MET A 101 34.12 -51.94 -24.15
N GLU A 102 33.44 -51.42 -25.17
CA GLU A 102 32.34 -50.47 -25.02
C GLU A 102 31.16 -51.08 -24.24
N SER A 103 30.78 -52.33 -24.53
CA SER A 103 29.74 -53.06 -23.77
C SER A 103 30.15 -53.26 -22.30
N LYS A 104 31.39 -53.67 -22.02
CA LYS A 104 31.89 -53.80 -20.64
C LYS A 104 31.89 -52.47 -19.88
N ILE A 105 32.20 -51.37 -20.56
CA ILE A 105 32.13 -50.02 -19.99
C ILE A 105 30.67 -49.64 -19.70
N GLN A 106 29.72 -49.98 -20.58
CA GLN A 106 28.30 -49.74 -20.35
C GLN A 106 27.76 -50.52 -19.14
N ASP A 107 28.12 -51.79 -19.00
CA ASP A 107 27.69 -52.61 -17.85
C ASP A 107 28.26 -52.08 -16.53
N LYS A 108 29.55 -51.71 -16.50
CA LYS A 108 30.16 -51.10 -15.30
C LYS A 108 29.60 -49.72 -14.97
N LYS A 109 29.25 -48.92 -15.98
CA LYS A 109 28.53 -47.65 -15.78
C LYS A 109 27.15 -47.87 -15.16
N LYS A 110 26.44 -48.92 -15.58
CA LYS A 110 25.15 -49.29 -15.00
C LYS A 110 25.29 -49.66 -13.52
N GLN A 111 26.24 -50.54 -13.19
CA GLN A 111 26.56 -50.91 -11.80
C GLN A 111 26.97 -49.69 -10.94
N GLN A 112 27.72 -48.75 -11.54
CA GLN A 112 28.09 -47.50 -10.87
C GLN A 112 26.87 -46.64 -10.56
N ASN A 113 25.93 -46.51 -11.50
CA ASN A 113 24.70 -45.73 -11.29
C ASN A 113 23.83 -46.36 -10.18
N ASP A 114 23.63 -47.68 -10.19
CA ASP A 114 22.84 -48.38 -9.18
C ASP A 114 23.46 -48.22 -7.76
N THR A 115 24.80 -48.23 -7.69
CA THR A 115 25.54 -47.99 -6.43
C THR A 115 25.39 -46.53 -5.98
N TRP A 116 25.42 -45.58 -6.91
CA TRP A 116 25.21 -44.15 -6.64
C TRP A 116 23.79 -43.86 -6.13
N ASP A 117 22.78 -44.50 -6.70
CA ASP A 117 21.39 -44.38 -6.25
C ASP A 117 21.23 -44.93 -4.82
N SER A 118 21.93 -46.02 -4.50
CA SER A 118 21.97 -46.58 -3.13
C SER A 118 22.67 -45.65 -2.13
N VAL A 119 23.79 -45.01 -2.53
CA VAL A 119 24.49 -44.00 -1.71
C VAL A 119 23.59 -42.78 -1.48
N LYS A 120 22.84 -42.35 -2.51
CA LYS A 120 21.90 -41.24 -2.43
C LYS A 120 20.74 -41.54 -1.47
N ALA A 121 20.18 -42.75 -1.53
CA ALA A 121 19.13 -43.21 -0.61
C ALA A 121 19.63 -43.25 0.85
N ASN A 122 20.85 -43.78 1.07
CA ASN A 122 21.46 -43.81 2.41
C ASN A 122 21.79 -42.41 2.95
N ASN A 123 22.24 -41.48 2.10
CA ASN A 123 22.42 -40.08 2.48
C ASN A 123 21.10 -39.44 2.93
N ALA A 124 20.02 -39.60 2.15
CA ALA A 124 18.71 -39.08 2.53
C ALA A 124 18.24 -39.63 3.89
N THR A 125 18.49 -40.91 4.15
CA THR A 125 18.16 -41.56 5.43
C THR A 125 19.01 -41.02 6.59
N ILE A 126 20.30 -40.76 6.35
CA ILE A 126 21.20 -40.14 7.34
C ILE A 126 20.74 -38.72 7.66
N ASP A 127 20.42 -37.91 6.65
CA ASP A 127 19.96 -36.54 6.81
C ASP A 127 18.64 -36.49 7.61
N GLU A 128 17.73 -37.44 7.35
CA GLU A 128 16.49 -37.60 8.11
C GLU A 128 16.75 -37.96 9.58
N LEU A 129 17.62 -38.95 9.83
CA LEU A 129 17.98 -39.37 11.19
C LEU A 129 18.71 -38.26 11.96
N GLU A 130 19.61 -37.51 11.33
CA GLU A 130 20.32 -36.38 11.96
C GLU A 130 19.37 -35.21 12.27
N SER A 131 18.39 -34.95 11.39
CA SER A 131 17.32 -33.98 11.65
C SER A 131 16.46 -34.38 12.85
N VAL A 132 16.06 -35.64 12.94
CA VAL A 132 15.28 -36.15 14.09
C VAL A 132 16.11 -36.08 15.37
N LEU A 133 17.39 -36.48 15.32
CA LEU A 133 18.28 -36.46 16.47
C LEU A 133 18.56 -35.03 16.97
N SER A 134 18.70 -34.06 16.05
CA SER A 134 18.89 -32.65 16.43
C SER A 134 17.66 -32.07 17.14
N LYS A 135 16.45 -32.42 16.69
CA LYS A 135 15.19 -32.05 17.37
C LYS A 135 15.08 -32.66 18.76
N VAL A 136 15.42 -33.94 18.91
CA VAL A 136 15.41 -34.63 20.21
C VAL A 136 16.44 -34.04 21.16
N ARG A 137 17.65 -33.73 20.69
CA ARG A 137 18.69 -33.04 21.48
C ARG A 137 18.26 -31.64 21.92
N LEU A 138 17.61 -30.89 21.03
CA LEU A 138 17.11 -29.56 21.35
C LEU A 138 16.00 -29.63 22.40
N ALA A 139 15.10 -30.60 22.28
CA ALA A 139 14.05 -30.87 23.26
C ALA A 139 14.65 -31.23 24.64
N ASN A 140 15.64 -32.11 24.67
CA ASN A 140 16.36 -32.49 25.89
C ASN A 140 17.10 -31.30 26.53
N LYS A 141 17.72 -30.42 25.73
CA LYS A 141 18.40 -29.20 26.21
C LYS A 141 17.43 -28.17 26.80
N LEU A 142 16.23 -28.06 26.23
CA LEU A 142 15.18 -27.14 26.67
C LEU A 142 14.28 -27.72 27.77
N GLY A 143 14.46 -29.01 28.11
CA GLY A 143 13.72 -29.71 29.17
C GLY A 143 12.26 -29.98 28.81
N CYS A 144 11.94 -30.16 27.53
CA CYS A 144 10.57 -30.36 27.04
C CYS A 144 10.48 -31.59 26.11
N LYS A 145 9.25 -32.04 25.80
CA LYS A 145 9.07 -33.13 24.84
C LYS A 145 9.28 -32.62 23.40
N PRO A 146 9.77 -33.44 22.45
CA PRO A 146 9.96 -33.03 21.05
C PRO A 146 8.68 -32.54 20.36
N ALA A 147 7.51 -32.95 20.85
CA ALA A 147 6.20 -32.52 20.34
C ALA A 147 5.78 -31.11 20.77
N GLU A 148 6.41 -30.55 21.81
CA GLU A 148 6.07 -29.24 22.39
C GLU A 148 6.93 -28.10 21.79
N LEU A 149 7.88 -28.43 20.92
CA LEU A 149 8.74 -27.46 20.25
C LEU A 149 8.03 -26.83 19.05
N GLN A 150 7.83 -25.52 19.12
CA GLN A 150 7.33 -24.72 18.00
C GLN A 150 8.47 -23.91 17.38
N ASN A 151 8.41 -23.73 16.05
CA ASN A 151 9.32 -22.89 15.30
C ASN A 151 8.57 -21.68 14.77
N ILE A 152 9.01 -20.48 15.12
CA ILE A 152 8.47 -19.22 14.59
C ILE A 152 9.60 -18.46 13.91
N SER A 153 9.34 -17.97 12.71
CA SER A 153 10.24 -17.05 12.01
C SER A 153 9.65 -15.65 12.04
N MET A 154 10.45 -14.67 12.44
CA MET A 154 10.08 -13.26 12.41
C MET A 154 11.06 -12.46 11.54
N ASP A 155 10.52 -11.47 10.82
CA ASP A 155 11.31 -10.59 9.97
C ASP A 155 11.90 -9.45 10.81
N CYS A 156 13.21 -9.21 10.68
CA CYS A 156 13.93 -8.16 11.38
C CYS A 156 14.77 -7.34 10.40
N PRO A 157 14.61 -6.01 10.33
CA PRO A 157 15.42 -5.15 9.46
C PRO A 157 16.93 -5.36 9.67
N SER A 158 17.71 -5.42 8.58
CA SER A 158 19.17 -5.67 8.57
C SER A 158 19.94 -4.77 9.54
N ASP A 159 19.45 -3.55 9.71
CA ASP A 159 20.09 -2.48 10.49
C ASP A 159 19.98 -2.74 12.00
N LYS A 160 19.03 -3.59 12.41
CA LYS A 160 18.74 -3.96 13.80
C LYS A 160 19.22 -5.37 14.16
N VAL A 161 19.53 -6.21 13.17
CA VAL A 161 20.01 -7.59 13.36
C VAL A 161 21.27 -7.66 14.23
N GLY A 162 22.24 -6.76 13.99
CA GLY A 162 23.46 -6.69 14.79
C GLY A 162 23.23 -6.37 16.28
N ARG A 163 22.12 -5.71 16.61
CA ARG A 163 21.75 -5.33 17.98
C ARG A 163 21.08 -6.49 18.74
N ILE A 164 20.28 -7.29 18.04
CA ILE A 164 19.72 -8.53 18.58
C ILE A 164 20.86 -9.49 18.95
N ILE A 165 21.90 -9.59 18.11
CA ILE A 165 23.11 -10.38 18.40
C ILE A 165 23.87 -9.83 19.61
N GLY A 166 24.12 -8.52 19.63
CA GLY A 166 24.92 -7.87 20.67
C GLY A 166 26.42 -8.13 20.53
N ARG A 167 27.25 -7.38 21.27
CA ARG A 167 28.72 -7.57 21.26
C ARG A 167 29.08 -8.98 21.73
N GLY A 168 29.61 -9.81 20.84
CA GLY A 168 29.99 -11.21 21.13
C GLY A 168 28.82 -12.18 21.35
N GLY A 169 27.60 -11.84 20.90
CA GLY A 169 26.41 -12.68 21.08
C GLY A 169 25.78 -12.60 22.47
N ALA A 170 26.15 -11.60 23.29
CA ALA A 170 25.70 -11.48 24.68
C ALA A 170 24.18 -11.30 24.80
N THR A 171 23.57 -10.50 23.93
CA THR A 171 22.13 -10.20 23.96
C THR A 171 21.31 -11.43 23.59
N ILE A 172 21.68 -12.16 22.54
CA ILE A 172 21.03 -13.45 22.19
C ILE A 172 21.12 -14.42 23.35
N LYS A 173 22.32 -14.62 23.92
CA LYS A 173 22.52 -15.55 25.05
C LYS A 173 21.67 -15.18 26.27
N GLN A 174 21.51 -13.88 26.55
CA GLN A 174 20.64 -13.41 27.61
C GLN A 174 19.17 -13.74 27.36
N ILE A 175 18.67 -13.49 26.15
CA ILE A 175 17.28 -13.79 25.77
C ILE A 175 17.04 -15.31 25.77
N GLU A 176 17.96 -16.11 25.23
CA GLU A 176 17.91 -17.57 25.24
C GLU A 176 17.85 -18.14 26.67
N THR A 177 18.70 -17.63 27.57
CA THR A 177 18.76 -18.10 28.97
C THR A 177 17.50 -17.69 29.75
N LYS A 178 17.04 -16.45 29.56
CA LYS A 178 15.87 -15.89 30.26
C LYS A 178 14.57 -16.55 29.80
N CYS A 179 14.41 -16.75 28.49
CA CYS A 179 13.16 -17.22 27.90
C CYS A 179 13.13 -18.73 27.65
N LYS A 180 14.24 -19.46 27.87
CA LYS A 180 14.40 -20.89 27.57
C LYS A 180 14.00 -21.22 26.12
N VAL A 181 14.52 -20.44 25.18
CA VAL A 181 14.33 -20.65 23.74
C VAL A 181 15.68 -20.73 23.06
N SER A 182 15.73 -21.39 21.90
CA SER A 182 16.88 -21.33 20.99
C SER A 182 16.62 -20.27 19.93
N MET A 183 17.59 -19.38 19.70
CA MET A 183 17.47 -18.30 18.74
C MET A 183 18.56 -18.42 17.68
N ASN A 184 18.17 -18.50 16.42
CA ASN A 184 19.10 -18.44 15.30
C ASN A 184 18.78 -17.23 14.43
N VAL A 185 19.79 -16.41 14.16
CA VAL A 185 19.64 -15.17 13.42
C VAL A 185 20.34 -15.32 12.07
N ASP A 186 19.57 -15.26 10.99
CA ASP A 186 20.09 -15.28 9.63
C ASP A 186 20.34 -13.84 9.15
N ASN A 187 21.61 -13.45 9.15
CA ASN A 187 22.05 -12.11 8.72
C ASN A 187 21.85 -11.85 7.22
N VAL A 188 21.70 -12.89 6.39
CA VAL A 188 21.55 -12.74 4.94
C VAL A 188 20.09 -12.53 4.58
N MET A 189 19.19 -13.27 5.24
CA MET A 189 17.75 -13.19 5.00
C MET A 189 17.01 -12.24 5.94
N SER A 190 17.70 -11.58 6.88
CA SER A 190 17.08 -10.66 7.85
C SER A 190 15.95 -11.34 8.65
N LYS A 191 16.14 -12.62 9.00
CA LYS A 191 15.14 -13.45 9.70
C LYS A 191 15.69 -14.00 11.01
N ILE A 192 14.85 -13.95 12.04
CA ILE A 192 15.13 -14.56 13.33
C ILE A 192 14.26 -15.81 13.44
N HIS A 193 14.90 -16.95 13.62
CA HIS A 193 14.27 -18.24 13.85
C HIS A 193 14.30 -18.53 15.35
N LEU A 194 13.11 -18.59 15.94
CA LEU A 194 12.89 -18.91 17.34
C LEU A 194 12.38 -20.35 17.43
N THR A 195 12.97 -21.14 18.33
CA THR A 195 12.53 -22.50 18.62
C THR A 195 12.39 -22.70 20.12
N GLY A 196 11.20 -23.07 20.59
CA GLY A 196 10.94 -23.27 22.01
C GLY A 196 9.50 -23.65 22.32
N THR A 197 9.16 -23.60 23.60
CA THR A 197 7.78 -23.81 24.10
C THR A 197 6.95 -22.55 23.90
N GLU A 198 5.63 -22.67 23.80
CA GLU A 198 4.72 -21.53 23.55
C GLU A 198 4.93 -20.37 24.55
N ALA A 199 5.10 -20.68 25.84
CA ALA A 199 5.37 -19.69 26.88
C ALA A 199 6.75 -19.01 26.72
N GLY A 200 7.80 -19.77 26.38
CA GLY A 200 9.13 -19.24 26.14
C GLY A 200 9.19 -18.37 24.88
N MET A 201 8.46 -18.79 23.83
CA MET A 201 8.36 -18.09 22.56
C MET A 201 7.65 -16.75 22.71
N ALA A 202 6.53 -16.68 23.44
CA ALA A 202 5.84 -15.43 23.71
C ALA A 202 6.72 -14.42 24.47
N CYS A 203 7.51 -14.91 25.44
CA CYS A 203 8.45 -14.08 26.19
C CYS A 203 9.60 -13.57 25.29
N ALA A 204 10.15 -14.44 24.44
CA ALA A 204 11.22 -14.08 23.51
C ALA A 204 10.76 -13.09 22.43
N ILE A 205 9.57 -13.29 21.86
CA ILE A 205 8.97 -12.39 20.87
C ILE A 205 8.78 -11.00 21.48
N SER A 206 8.23 -10.91 22.70
CA SER A 206 8.06 -9.63 23.38
C SER A 206 9.39 -8.89 23.59
N GLU A 207 10.47 -9.60 23.93
CA GLU A 207 11.77 -8.97 24.15
C GLU A 207 12.46 -8.56 22.83
N ILE A 208 12.26 -9.35 21.77
CA ILE A 208 12.76 -9.03 20.43
C ILE A 208 11.99 -7.85 19.85
N ASP A 209 10.67 -7.81 20.01
CA ASP A 209 9.83 -6.71 19.54
C ASP A 209 10.22 -5.39 20.20
N LYS A 210 10.59 -5.38 21.49
CA LYS A 210 11.15 -4.16 22.14
C LYS A 210 12.42 -3.65 21.45
N ILE A 211 13.29 -4.56 21.00
CA ILE A 211 14.55 -4.21 20.33
C ILE A 211 14.30 -3.82 18.86
N VAL A 212 13.39 -4.50 18.17
CA VAL A 212 13.02 -4.23 16.77
C VAL A 212 12.23 -2.94 16.65
N LEU A 213 11.34 -2.65 17.59
CA LEU A 213 10.52 -1.43 17.60
C LEU A 213 11.26 -0.22 18.14
N ALA A 214 12.41 -0.38 18.83
CA ALA A 214 13.21 0.75 19.28
C ALA A 214 13.61 1.62 18.08
N VAL A 215 13.18 2.88 18.09
CA VAL A 215 13.47 3.87 17.05
C VAL A 215 14.62 4.74 17.53
N ASP A 216 15.61 4.92 16.66
CA ASP A 216 16.60 5.97 16.84
C ASP A 216 16.03 7.20 16.13
N GLU A 217 15.50 8.16 16.89
CA GLU A 217 15.10 9.45 16.33
C GLU A 217 16.16 10.51 16.64
N GLU A 218 16.66 11.13 15.58
CA GLU A 218 17.54 12.29 15.68
C GLU A 218 16.67 13.55 15.52
N VAL A 219 16.64 14.39 16.56
CA VAL A 219 16.01 15.71 16.47
C VAL A 219 17.06 16.67 15.90
N THR A 220 17.00 16.91 14.59
CA THR A 220 17.98 17.74 13.85
C THR A 220 17.73 19.24 13.96
N ASP A 221 16.55 19.67 14.42
CA ASP A 221 16.12 21.07 14.52
C ASP A 221 15.92 21.54 15.97
N ALA A 222 16.70 21.01 16.92
CA ALA A 222 16.64 21.49 18.30
C ALA A 222 17.14 22.95 18.38
N PRO A 223 16.37 23.91 18.94
CA PRO A 223 16.81 25.30 19.10
C PRO A 223 18.14 25.37 19.88
N GLU A 224 19.07 26.24 19.46
CA GLU A 224 20.35 26.47 20.17
C GLU A 224 20.14 26.79 21.66
N ASP A 225 19.00 27.39 21.97
CA ASP A 225 18.57 27.78 23.30
C ASP A 225 18.24 26.57 24.18
N LEU A 226 17.61 25.56 23.61
CA LEU A 226 17.32 24.30 24.29
C LEU A 226 18.61 23.53 24.61
N LEU A 227 19.54 23.51 23.66
CA LEU A 227 20.83 22.86 23.84
C LEU A 227 21.68 23.56 24.91
N THR A 228 21.66 24.90 24.92
CA THR A 228 22.38 25.71 25.91
C THR A 228 21.78 25.49 27.31
N TYR A 229 20.46 25.54 27.44
CA TYR A 229 19.76 25.31 28.71
C TYR A 229 20.02 23.90 29.28
N LEU A 230 19.92 22.85 28.45
CA LEU A 230 20.14 21.45 28.87
C LEU A 230 21.59 21.13 29.24
N THR A 231 22.56 21.96 28.85
CA THR A 231 23.99 21.75 29.09
C THR A 231 24.62 22.76 30.05
N THR A 232 23.83 23.73 30.53
CA THR A 232 24.30 24.75 31.47
C THR A 232 24.62 24.13 32.82
N ARG A 233 25.77 24.49 33.40
CA ARG A 233 26.19 23.99 34.71
C ARG A 233 25.18 24.42 35.77
N ARG A 234 24.81 23.49 36.66
CA ARG A 234 23.86 23.66 37.79
C ARG A 234 22.36 23.66 37.44
N VAL A 235 22.00 23.49 36.16
CA VAL A 235 20.61 23.24 35.74
C VAL A 235 20.34 21.75 35.74
N HIS A 236 19.40 21.27 36.55
CA HIS A 236 19.08 19.83 36.69
C HIS A 236 18.08 19.32 35.63
N ALA A 237 17.71 20.14 34.65
CA ALA A 237 16.68 19.80 33.65
C ALA A 237 16.94 18.48 32.89
N LEU A 238 18.20 18.19 32.56
CA LEU A 238 18.58 16.98 31.83
C LEU A 238 18.52 15.71 32.72
N GLU A 239 18.84 15.85 34.01
CA GLU A 239 18.78 14.74 34.98
C GLU A 239 17.34 14.40 35.33
N VAL A 240 16.49 15.41 35.52
CA VAL A 240 15.04 15.25 35.74
C VAL A 240 14.39 14.56 34.55
N PHE A 241 14.69 14.99 33.33
CA PHE A 241 14.11 14.40 32.12
C PHE A 241 14.54 12.92 31.93
N ARG A 242 15.78 12.58 32.29
CA ARG A 242 16.28 11.19 32.27
C ARG A 242 15.65 10.32 33.35
N ALA A 243 15.34 10.89 34.51
CA ALA A 243 14.69 10.17 35.60
C ALA A 243 13.21 9.87 35.30
N GLU A 244 12.51 10.82 34.67
CA GLU A 244 11.10 10.65 34.27
C GLU A 244 10.91 9.60 33.16
N HIS A 245 11.91 9.43 32.29
CA HIS A 245 11.83 8.55 31.11
C HIS A 245 13.00 7.55 31.06
N ALA A 246 13.10 6.66 32.05
CA ALA A 246 14.19 5.67 32.18
C ALA A 246 14.32 4.70 30.99
N SER A 247 13.24 4.52 30.24
CA SER A 247 13.11 3.69 29.03
C SER A 247 13.65 4.36 27.77
N VAL A 248 13.92 5.68 27.79
CA VAL A 248 14.45 6.45 26.66
C VAL A 248 15.85 6.97 26.99
N GLN A 249 16.85 6.55 26.21
CA GLN A 249 18.19 7.10 26.29
C GLN A 249 18.26 8.41 25.51
N MET A 250 18.62 9.50 26.20
CA MET A 250 18.78 10.83 25.63
C MET A 250 20.26 11.26 25.66
N GLU A 251 20.81 11.54 24.48
CA GLU A 251 22.19 12.01 24.29
C GLU A 251 22.20 13.36 23.54
N VAL A 252 22.82 14.37 24.14
CA VAL A 252 22.91 15.72 23.56
C VAL A 252 24.27 15.89 22.89
N LEU A 253 24.28 16.11 21.57
CA LEU A 253 25.50 16.22 20.77
C LEU A 253 25.74 17.68 20.35
N LEU A 254 26.37 18.45 21.23
CA LEU A 254 26.68 19.89 21.04
C LEU A 254 27.40 20.18 19.71
N LYS A 255 28.35 19.32 19.30
CA LYS A 255 29.11 19.49 18.04
C LYS A 255 28.26 19.32 16.78
N LYS A 256 27.13 18.61 16.88
CA LYS A 256 26.22 18.30 15.76
C LYS A 256 24.89 19.04 15.86
N LYS A 257 24.69 19.89 16.88
CA LYS A 257 23.45 20.63 17.18
C LYS A 257 22.18 19.74 17.18
N MET A 258 22.27 18.55 17.78
CA MET A 258 21.17 17.57 17.75
C MET A 258 21.01 16.86 19.10
N VAL A 259 19.78 16.40 19.35
CA VAL A 259 19.45 15.50 20.47
C VAL A 259 19.07 14.14 19.88
N ALA A 260 19.76 13.10 20.29
CA ALA A 260 19.45 11.73 19.91
C ALA A 260 18.59 11.09 21.01
N LEU A 261 17.38 10.65 20.62
CA LEU A 261 16.45 9.93 21.48
C LEU A 261 16.41 8.46 21.02
N ARG A 262 16.56 7.53 21.96
CA ARG A 262 16.50 6.09 21.67
C ARG A 262 15.60 5.39 22.67
N GLY A 263 14.58 4.71 22.19
CA GLY A 263 13.63 4.00 23.04
C GLY A 263 12.41 3.48 22.29
N PRO A 264 11.36 3.06 23.01
CA PRO A 264 10.10 2.64 22.43
C PRO A 264 9.46 3.76 21.59
N PRO A 265 8.83 3.46 20.43
CA PRO A 265 8.34 4.49 19.51
C PRO A 265 7.31 5.41 20.16
N THR A 266 6.41 4.87 20.99
CA THR A 266 5.39 5.64 21.72
C THR A 266 6.00 6.66 22.68
N GLU A 267 7.06 6.27 23.38
CA GLU A 267 7.71 7.14 24.37
C GLU A 267 8.73 8.09 23.73
N VAL A 268 9.40 7.68 22.65
CA VAL A 268 10.28 8.56 21.87
C VAL A 268 9.47 9.68 21.22
N SER A 269 8.31 9.37 20.63
CA SER A 269 7.41 10.40 20.10
C SER A 269 6.89 11.33 21.19
N TYR A 270 6.48 10.80 22.35
CA TYR A 270 6.07 11.61 23.50
C TYR A 270 7.20 12.52 24.01
N CYS A 271 8.41 11.98 24.15
CA CYS A 271 9.59 12.75 24.57
C CYS A 271 9.94 13.83 23.55
N LYS A 272 9.80 13.54 22.25
CA LYS A 272 10.03 14.50 21.17
C LYS A 272 9.01 15.63 21.18
N GLU A 273 7.72 15.33 21.32
CA GLU A 273 6.68 16.35 21.46
C GLU A 273 6.90 17.19 22.72
N LYS A 274 7.24 16.56 23.85
CA LYS A 274 7.55 17.26 25.10
C LYS A 274 8.78 18.15 24.96
N LEU A 275 9.84 17.71 24.27
CA LEU A 275 11.06 18.51 24.02
C LEU A 275 10.82 19.65 23.03
N LEU A 276 10.05 19.44 21.96
CA LEU A 276 9.67 20.48 20.99
C LEU A 276 8.64 21.46 21.58
N GLY A 277 7.81 20.99 22.51
CA GLY A 277 6.82 21.79 23.23
C GLY A 277 7.38 22.54 24.45
N MET A 278 8.65 22.34 24.81
CA MET A 278 9.30 23.14 25.85
C MET A 278 9.59 24.54 25.32
N THR A 279 8.66 25.46 25.56
CA THR A 279 8.81 26.88 25.25
C THR A 279 9.87 27.50 26.16
N LEU A 280 11.04 27.78 25.60
CA LEU A 280 12.08 28.56 26.29
C LEU A 280 11.97 30.02 25.88
N THR A 281 12.13 30.91 26.85
CA THR A 281 12.10 32.36 26.63
C THR A 281 13.44 32.97 26.98
N LYS A 282 13.83 33.98 26.21
CA LYS A 282 15.02 34.80 26.47
C LYS A 282 14.56 36.16 26.97
N ALA A 283 15.00 36.51 28.17
CA ALA A 283 14.88 37.86 28.68
C ALA A 283 16.26 38.52 28.68
N LYS A 284 16.33 39.78 28.26
CA LYS A 284 17.56 40.58 28.27
C LYS A 284 17.42 41.72 29.26
N LYS A 285 18.47 41.98 30.04
CA LYS A 285 18.57 43.13 30.93
C LYS A 285 19.87 43.87 30.71
N GLU A 286 19.76 45.16 30.39
CA GLU A 286 20.88 46.09 30.32
C GLU A 286 21.17 46.66 31.71
N MET A 287 22.46 46.77 32.04
CA MET A 287 22.96 47.20 33.35
C MET A 287 24.25 48.00 33.21
N LYS A 288 24.46 48.95 34.13
CA LYS A 288 25.69 49.75 34.20
C LYS A 288 26.76 49.08 35.09
N SER A 289 28.02 49.49 34.94
CA SER A 289 29.17 48.98 35.70
C SER A 289 29.01 48.93 37.25
N LYS A 290 28.23 49.83 37.85
CA LYS A 290 27.91 49.80 39.29
C LYS A 290 26.82 48.79 39.67
N GLU A 291 25.89 48.54 38.76
CA GLU A 291 24.73 47.65 38.92
C GLU A 291 25.13 46.19 38.68
N THR A 292 26.08 45.94 37.78
CA THR A 292 26.64 44.60 37.55
C THR A 292 27.33 44.03 38.79
N GLY A 293 28.03 44.87 39.56
CA GLY A 293 28.65 44.45 40.82
C GLY A 293 27.66 43.96 41.88
N LEU A 294 26.43 44.49 41.87
CA LEU A 294 25.34 44.10 42.77
C LEU A 294 24.68 42.79 42.32
N VAL A 295 24.42 42.65 41.01
CA VAL A 295 23.78 41.46 40.44
C VAL A 295 24.72 40.26 40.45
N VAL A 296 25.99 40.43 40.03
CA VAL A 296 27.00 39.35 40.04
C VAL A 296 27.40 38.98 41.47
N GLY A 297 27.58 39.98 42.35
CA GLY A 297 28.11 39.79 43.70
C GLY A 297 29.59 39.41 43.72
N LYS A 298 30.22 39.45 44.91
CA LYS A 298 31.64 39.12 45.08
C LYS A 298 31.91 37.65 44.71
N GLY A 299 32.57 37.42 43.57
CA GLY A 299 32.87 36.08 43.08
C GLY A 299 31.68 35.34 42.44
N GLY A 300 30.65 36.06 41.99
CA GLY A 300 29.48 35.45 41.32
C GLY A 300 28.45 34.83 42.26
N THR A 301 28.54 35.06 43.58
CA THR A 301 27.68 34.42 44.58
C THR A 301 26.20 34.77 44.43
N ALA A 302 25.87 35.99 44.00
CA ALA A 302 24.49 36.44 43.85
C ALA A 302 23.84 35.83 42.60
N ILE A 303 24.51 35.89 41.43
CA ILE A 303 24.05 35.20 40.21
C ILE A 303 23.93 33.69 40.43
N ASN A 304 24.92 33.06 41.05
CA ASN A 304 24.89 31.61 41.29
C ASN A 304 23.69 31.21 42.16
N LYS A 305 23.30 32.04 43.14
CA LYS A 305 22.12 31.79 43.97
C LYS A 305 20.83 31.88 43.16
N ILE A 306 20.72 32.83 42.23
CA ILE A 306 19.56 32.99 41.34
C ILE A 306 19.45 31.80 40.38
N ILE A 307 20.58 31.33 39.82
CA ILE A 307 20.65 30.12 38.97
C ILE A 307 20.19 28.89 39.74
N ASP A 308 20.71 28.68 40.96
CA ASP A 308 20.39 27.51 41.78
C ASP A 308 18.91 27.51 42.22
N THR A 309 18.35 28.68 42.54
CA THR A 309 16.97 28.84 43.04
C THR A 309 15.93 28.67 41.93
N HIS A 310 16.13 29.31 40.78
CA HIS A 310 15.12 29.35 39.70
C HIS A 310 15.38 28.38 38.55
N GLN A 311 16.51 27.66 38.58
CA GLN A 311 16.90 26.70 37.54
C GLN A 311 16.93 27.34 36.14
N VAL A 312 17.52 28.53 36.02
CA VAL A 312 17.65 29.30 34.76
C VAL A 312 19.12 29.46 34.36
N ALA A 313 19.40 29.58 33.07
CA ALA A 313 20.73 29.89 32.56
C ALA A 313 20.90 31.42 32.42
N ILE A 314 21.91 31.99 33.07
CA ILE A 314 22.19 33.44 33.04
C ILE A 314 23.59 33.66 32.46
N ASP A 315 23.68 34.41 31.37
CA ASP A 315 24.94 34.83 30.75
C ASP A 315 25.07 36.35 30.83
N VAL A 316 26.19 36.86 31.34
CA VAL A 316 26.44 38.30 31.48
C VAL A 316 27.64 38.66 30.61
N SER A 317 27.39 39.52 29.61
CA SER A 317 28.40 39.92 28.64
C SER A 317 28.55 41.45 28.59
N GLU A 318 29.76 41.91 28.28
CA GLU A 318 30.07 43.32 28.08
C GLU A 318 29.74 43.69 26.63
N THR A 319 28.89 44.69 26.43
CA THR A 319 28.39 45.09 25.10
C THR A 319 28.87 46.48 24.65
N GLY A 320 29.43 47.30 25.55
CA GLY A 320 29.98 48.63 25.24
C GLY A 320 30.82 49.20 26.40
N GLU A 321 31.30 50.45 26.28
CA GLU A 321 31.96 51.17 27.39
C GLU A 321 30.94 51.40 28.53
N ASP A 322 31.17 50.77 29.69
CA ASP A 322 30.30 50.83 30.88
C ASP A 322 28.88 50.21 30.75
N GLU A 323 28.61 49.45 29.69
CA GLU A 323 27.32 48.77 29.42
C GLU A 323 27.46 47.24 29.36
N TYR A 324 26.68 46.57 30.21
CA TYR A 324 26.64 45.11 30.31
C TYR A 324 25.21 44.60 30.06
N THR A 325 25.10 43.46 29.39
CA THR A 325 23.82 42.78 29.17
C THR A 325 23.80 41.39 29.82
N ALA A 326 22.81 41.16 30.68
CA ALA A 326 22.47 39.85 31.20
C ALA A 326 21.37 39.22 30.33
N ILE A 327 21.62 38.03 29.80
CA ILE A 327 20.67 37.22 29.05
C ILE A 327 20.25 36.06 29.96
N VAL A 328 18.98 36.03 30.33
CA VAL A 328 18.36 34.96 31.12
C VAL A 328 17.57 34.05 30.19
N LEU A 329 17.84 32.75 30.26
CA LEU A 329 17.29 31.71 29.40
C LEU A 329 16.70 30.56 30.22
N GLY A 330 15.43 30.22 29.97
CA GLY A 330 14.72 29.15 30.66
C GLY A 330 13.21 29.12 30.35
N PRO A 331 12.43 28.30 31.07
CA PRO A 331 10.97 28.30 31.00
C PRO A 331 10.39 29.68 31.39
N PRO A 332 9.28 30.14 30.78
CA PRO A 332 8.76 31.51 30.94
C PRO A 332 8.48 31.88 32.40
N ALA A 333 7.86 30.99 33.17
CA ALA A 333 7.59 31.23 34.58
C ALA A 333 8.87 31.39 35.43
N ASN A 334 9.91 30.60 35.12
CA ASN A 334 11.18 30.64 35.84
C ASN A 334 12.02 31.84 35.43
N VAL A 335 12.00 32.22 34.14
CA VAL A 335 12.68 33.41 33.63
C VAL A 335 12.05 34.67 34.23
N GLU A 336 10.73 34.73 34.31
CA GLU A 336 10.01 35.84 34.95
C GLU A 336 10.36 35.95 36.44
N ALA A 337 10.37 34.83 37.17
CA ALA A 337 10.76 34.81 38.58
C ALA A 337 12.23 35.26 38.79
N ALA A 338 13.16 34.77 37.97
CA ALA A 338 14.57 35.14 38.04
C ALA A 338 14.82 36.60 37.63
N MET A 339 14.12 37.10 36.61
CA MET A 339 14.16 38.50 36.20
C MET A 339 13.55 39.40 37.28
N ASN A 340 12.49 38.97 37.96
CA ASN A 340 11.91 39.71 39.07
C ASN A 340 12.85 39.78 40.28
N GLU A 341 13.54 38.69 40.64
CA GLU A 341 14.55 38.73 41.71
C GLU A 341 15.75 39.61 41.33
N MET A 342 16.23 39.52 40.08
CA MET A 342 17.31 40.36 39.57
C MET A 342 16.92 41.85 39.53
N ASN A 343 15.70 42.15 39.08
CA ASN A 343 15.16 43.51 39.07
C ASN A 343 14.95 44.03 40.49
N SER A 344 14.44 43.22 41.43
CA SER A 344 14.28 43.60 42.83
C SER A 344 15.60 44.04 43.45
N LEU A 345 16.69 43.29 43.24
CA LEU A 345 18.01 43.63 43.77
C LEU A 345 18.59 44.94 43.22
N LEU A 346 18.29 45.25 41.95
CA LEU A 346 18.66 46.51 41.31
C LEU A 346 17.81 47.67 41.81
N ASP A 347 16.50 47.44 41.88
CA ASP A 347 15.50 48.39 42.29
C ASP A 347 15.67 48.84 43.74
N ASP A 348 15.90 47.90 44.67
CA ASP A 348 16.03 48.18 46.10
C ASP A 348 17.19 49.15 46.41
N ASN A 349 18.18 49.21 45.50
CA ASN A 349 19.36 50.06 45.60
C ASN A 349 19.33 51.25 44.63
N ALA A 350 18.25 51.46 43.90
CA ALA A 350 18.10 52.59 42.99
C ALA A 350 17.78 53.90 43.74
N ASP A 351 18.36 55.00 43.27
CA ASP A 351 17.89 56.35 43.61
C ASP A 351 16.60 56.61 42.83
N VAL A 352 15.48 56.73 43.54
CA VAL A 352 14.17 56.87 42.94
C VAL A 352 13.64 58.27 43.16
N VAL A 353 13.20 58.90 42.07
CA VAL A 353 12.30 60.04 42.11
C VAL A 353 10.93 59.45 41.85
N GLU A 354 10.18 59.17 42.92
CA GLU A 354 8.79 58.81 42.73
C GLU A 354 7.95 60.06 42.57
N THR A 355 7.01 59.96 41.66
CA THR A 355 6.07 61.03 41.38
C THR A 355 4.71 60.59 41.86
N MET A 356 4.19 61.24 42.89
CA MET A 356 2.81 61.03 43.33
C MET A 356 1.95 62.05 42.60
N THR A 357 1.06 61.56 41.73
CA THR A 357 0.05 62.42 41.11
C THR A 357 -1.01 62.71 42.14
N ILE A 358 -1.11 63.97 42.51
CA ILE A 358 -2.16 64.45 43.38
C ILE A 358 -3.14 65.23 42.51
N PRO A 359 -4.46 65.12 42.74
CA PRO A 359 -5.43 65.93 42.01
C PRO A 359 -5.05 67.41 42.01
N SER A 360 -5.26 68.10 40.88
CA SER A 360 -4.93 69.53 40.64
C SER A 360 -5.42 70.47 41.74
N MET A 361 -6.48 70.05 42.43
CA MET A 361 -7.08 70.66 43.61
C MET A 361 -6.11 70.83 44.79
N PHE A 362 -5.27 69.83 45.06
CA PHE A 362 -4.31 69.86 46.16
C PHE A 362 -3.11 70.76 45.87
N ARG A 363 -2.81 71.06 44.60
CA ARG A 363 -1.74 72.00 44.24
C ARG A 363 -2.02 73.39 44.78
N ASN A 364 -3.24 73.87 44.55
CA ASN A 364 -3.62 75.20 45.04
C ASN A 364 -3.58 75.22 46.57
N ILE A 365 -4.04 74.15 47.23
CA ILE A 365 -4.05 74.03 48.70
C ILE A 365 -2.62 73.91 49.29
N LEU A 366 -1.74 73.10 48.72
CA LEU A 366 -0.37 72.87 49.20
C LEU A 366 0.56 74.07 48.97
N LEU A 367 0.19 74.98 48.05
CA LEU A 367 0.94 76.19 47.71
C LEU A 367 0.31 77.48 48.28
N MET A 368 -0.82 77.39 49.00
CA MET A 368 -1.41 78.53 49.73
C MET A 368 -0.49 79.03 50.84
N ASP A 369 -0.70 80.28 51.26
CA ASP A 369 0.00 80.92 52.39
C ASP A 369 1.53 80.74 52.37
N SER A 370 2.15 81.06 51.22
CA SER A 370 3.61 81.00 50.99
C SER A 370 4.26 79.61 51.09
N GLY A 371 3.47 78.53 50.99
CA GLY A 371 3.97 77.15 51.03
C GLY A 371 4.20 76.61 52.45
N GLU A 372 3.46 77.12 53.43
CA GLU A 372 3.46 76.58 54.79
C GLU A 372 3.00 75.10 54.86
N PRO A 373 1.96 74.65 54.13
CA PRO A 373 1.47 73.27 54.22
C PRO A 373 2.47 72.24 53.70
N ILE A 374 3.17 72.53 52.60
CA ILE A 374 4.18 71.61 52.03
C ILE A 374 5.43 71.50 52.91
N ARG A 375 5.80 72.57 53.63
CA ARG A 375 6.92 72.54 54.57
C ARG A 375 6.61 71.70 55.80
N LYS A 376 5.38 71.76 56.32
CA LYS A 376 4.93 70.89 57.42
C LYS A 376 4.95 69.43 57.01
N LEU A 377 4.40 69.11 55.84
CA LEU A 377 4.42 67.76 55.27
C LEU A 377 5.86 67.24 55.07
N GLN A 378 6.79 68.07 54.58
CA GLN A 378 8.18 67.66 54.38
C GLN A 378 8.93 67.39 55.70
N SER A 379 8.57 68.09 56.78
CA SER A 379 9.17 67.87 58.11
C SER A 379 8.68 66.55 58.71
N GLU A 380 7.37 66.31 58.70
CA GLU A 380 6.74 65.12 59.30
C GLU A 380 7.19 63.83 58.61
N VAL A 381 7.31 63.84 57.28
CA VAL A 381 7.76 62.68 56.50
C VAL A 381 9.22 62.33 56.77
N ASN A 382 10.10 63.34 56.86
CA ASN A 382 11.53 63.09 57.13
C ASN A 382 11.79 62.64 58.57
N GLU A 383 10.95 63.04 59.52
CA GLU A 383 11.05 62.59 60.91
C GLU A 383 10.68 61.11 61.05
N LYS A 384 9.53 60.69 60.49
CA LYS A 384 9.10 59.29 60.50
C LYS A 384 10.05 58.35 59.74
N VAL A 385 10.54 58.75 58.56
CA VAL A 385 11.50 57.94 57.77
C VAL A 385 12.83 57.74 58.51
N ARG A 386 13.24 58.71 59.34
CA ARG A 386 14.47 58.62 60.12
C ARG A 386 14.34 57.69 61.33
N GLU A 387 13.17 57.61 61.95
CA GLU A 387 12.88 56.71 63.07
C GLU A 387 12.86 55.23 62.65
N GLU A 388 12.28 54.91 61.48
CA GLU A 388 12.14 53.51 61.05
C GLU A 388 13.43 52.87 60.51
N MET A 389 14.33 53.67 59.90
CA MET A 389 15.42 53.13 59.06
C MET A 389 16.84 53.43 59.55
N GLY A 390 16.99 54.20 60.62
CA GLY A 390 18.31 54.52 61.19
C GLY A 390 19.21 55.41 60.32
N GLY A 391 18.66 56.06 59.27
CA GLY A 391 19.38 56.99 58.41
C GLY A 391 18.88 57.03 56.96
N GLY A 392 17.81 57.79 56.70
CA GLY A 392 17.27 58.08 55.37
C GLY A 392 16.76 59.54 55.27
N TYR A 393 16.71 60.10 54.06
CA TYR A 393 16.20 61.45 53.79
C TYR A 393 15.43 61.47 52.47
N VAL A 394 14.31 62.20 52.42
CA VAL A 394 13.44 62.30 51.27
C VAL A 394 13.09 63.76 50.99
N LEU A 395 13.19 64.19 49.73
CA LEU A 395 12.86 65.55 49.29
C LEU A 395 11.52 65.55 48.55
N ILE A 396 10.54 66.34 49.03
CA ILE A 396 9.22 66.49 48.40
C ILE A 396 9.15 67.83 47.66
N ASN A 397 8.79 67.82 46.37
CA ASN A 397 8.69 69.02 45.55
C ASN A 397 7.45 68.99 44.64
N VAL A 398 6.66 70.05 44.60
CA VAL A 398 5.52 70.20 43.66
C VAL A 398 6.03 70.74 42.33
N GLN A 399 5.77 70.03 41.23
CA GLN A 399 6.09 70.53 39.90
C GLN A 399 5.17 71.69 39.47
N ARG A 400 5.72 72.62 38.68
CA ARG A 400 4.99 73.81 38.21
C ARG A 400 3.99 73.51 37.09
N GLU A 401 4.19 72.45 36.33
CA GLU A 401 3.35 72.03 35.21
C GLU A 401 2.22 71.12 35.68
N THR A 402 0.99 71.48 35.30
CA THR A 402 -0.23 70.68 35.51
C THR A 402 -0.47 69.79 34.31
N THR A 403 -0.63 68.49 34.57
CA THR A 403 -1.05 67.48 33.59
C THR A 403 -2.57 67.31 33.61
N GLU A 404 -3.16 66.65 32.59
CA GLU A 404 -4.63 66.49 32.49
C GLU A 404 -5.27 65.75 33.68
N ASP A 405 -4.49 64.95 34.44
CA ASP A 405 -4.95 64.13 35.57
C ASP A 405 -4.58 64.70 36.95
N GLY A 406 -3.98 65.90 37.02
CA GLY A 406 -3.61 66.54 38.27
C GLY A 406 -2.22 67.16 38.30
N THR A 407 -1.69 67.38 39.51
CA THR A 407 -0.37 67.95 39.78
C THR A 407 0.57 66.92 40.37
N VAL A 408 1.82 66.95 39.90
CA VAL A 408 2.82 65.95 40.29
C VAL A 408 3.63 66.43 41.50
N LEU A 409 3.65 65.61 42.56
CA LEU A 409 4.63 65.68 43.65
C LEU A 409 5.82 64.78 43.34
N ASN A 410 7.01 65.35 43.24
CA ASN A 410 8.25 64.60 43.13
C ASN A 410 8.85 64.35 44.51
N ILE A 411 8.99 63.08 44.86
CA ILE A 411 9.54 62.53 46.09
C ILE A 411 10.87 61.88 45.73
N LYS A 412 12.00 62.50 46.07
CA LYS A 412 13.34 62.03 45.71
C LYS A 412 14.07 61.45 46.92
N GLY A 413 14.51 60.19 46.81
CA GLY A 413 15.28 59.48 47.84
C GLY A 413 15.73 58.09 47.37
N ARG A 414 16.26 57.26 48.28
CA ARG A 414 16.51 55.84 47.99
C ARG A 414 15.17 55.09 47.93
N LYS A 415 15.01 54.09 47.04
CA LYS A 415 13.74 53.35 46.87
C LYS A 415 13.11 52.93 48.20
N VAL A 416 13.91 52.35 49.10
CA VAL A 416 13.45 51.91 50.42
C VAL A 416 12.92 53.09 51.27
N SER A 417 13.63 54.23 51.26
CA SER A 417 13.23 55.44 52.00
C SER A 417 11.99 56.12 51.41
N VAL A 418 11.80 56.03 50.09
CA VAL A 418 10.62 56.56 49.40
C VAL A 418 9.38 55.70 49.72
N ILE A 419 9.53 54.37 49.76
CA ILE A 419 8.44 53.45 50.16
C ILE A 419 7.92 53.74 51.56
N CYS A 420 8.79 54.02 52.54
CA CYS A 420 8.36 54.43 53.89
C CYS A 420 7.75 55.84 53.93
N ALA A 421 8.13 56.73 53.00
CA ALA A 421 7.61 58.09 52.93
C ALA A 421 6.19 58.17 52.34
N MET A 422 5.86 57.32 51.37
CA MET A 422 4.55 57.30 50.70
C MET A 422 3.34 57.17 51.63
N PRO A 423 3.25 56.18 52.55
CA PRO A 423 2.06 56.01 53.40
C PRO A 423 1.87 57.19 54.35
N VAL A 424 2.95 57.84 54.77
CA VAL A 424 2.90 59.05 55.60
C VAL A 424 2.35 60.24 54.81
N ILE A 425 2.76 60.37 53.54
CA ILE A 425 2.25 61.40 52.64
C ILE A 425 0.77 61.15 52.32
N GLU A 426 0.39 59.89 52.08
CA GLU A 426 -1.01 59.49 51.85
C GLU A 426 -1.89 59.77 53.06
N GLU A 427 -1.46 59.42 54.28
CA GLU A 427 -2.18 59.70 55.53
C GLU A 427 -2.44 61.21 55.71
N ALA A 428 -1.44 62.03 55.41
CA ALA A 428 -1.57 63.49 55.46
C ALA A 428 -2.48 64.07 54.34
N LEU A 429 -2.50 63.44 53.16
CA LEU A 429 -3.41 63.82 52.08
C LEU A 429 -4.84 63.33 52.32
N ASP A 430 -5.03 62.17 52.96
CA ASP A 430 -6.34 61.62 53.31
C ASP A 430 -7.04 62.49 54.36
N ALA A 431 -6.30 63.02 55.34
CA ALA A 431 -6.81 64.04 56.27
C ALA A 431 -7.27 65.33 55.56
N MET A 432 -6.70 65.64 54.38
CA MET A 432 -7.17 66.74 53.53
C MET A 432 -8.34 66.33 52.62
N LYS A 433 -8.42 65.06 52.17
CA LYS A 433 -9.53 64.50 51.39
C LYS A 433 -10.83 64.41 52.16
N GLU A 434 -10.81 64.15 53.47
CA GLU A 434 -12.03 64.09 54.31
C GLU A 434 -12.90 65.36 54.26
N LYS A 435 -12.34 66.49 53.78
CA LYS A 435 -13.02 67.78 53.60
C LYS A 435 -13.44 68.05 52.14
N MET A 436 -13.36 67.05 51.26
CA MET A 436 -13.67 67.18 49.83
C MET A 436 -14.73 66.16 49.41
N ILE A 437 -15.66 66.58 48.55
CA ILE A 437 -16.66 65.70 47.92
C ILE A 437 -16.31 65.59 46.44
N ILE A 438 -16.04 64.37 45.97
CA ILE A 438 -15.61 64.07 44.59
C ILE A 438 -16.70 63.24 43.90
N ILE A 439 -17.19 63.71 42.75
CA ILE A 439 -18.23 63.05 41.96
C ILE A 439 -17.66 62.73 40.58
N LYS A 440 -17.60 61.44 40.22
CA LYS A 440 -17.11 60.97 38.92
C LYS A 440 -18.24 60.98 37.88
N ILE A 441 -17.96 61.53 36.70
CA ILE A 441 -18.92 61.74 35.60
C ILE A 441 -18.35 61.28 34.26
N ASP A 442 -19.20 60.90 33.30
CA ASP A 442 -18.72 60.61 31.94
C ASP A 442 -18.32 61.92 31.21
N PRO A 443 -17.24 61.96 30.41
CA PRO A 443 -16.78 63.15 29.67
C PRO A 443 -17.86 63.88 28.87
N PHE A 444 -18.86 63.15 28.37
CA PHE A 444 -19.97 63.72 27.60
C PHE A 444 -21.03 64.44 28.46
N VAL A 445 -20.96 64.34 29.80
CA VAL A 445 -21.88 64.96 30.79
C VAL A 445 -21.31 66.26 31.38
N SER A 446 -19.98 66.43 31.36
CA SER A 446 -19.26 67.60 31.90
C SER A 446 -19.72 68.95 31.34
N SER A 447 -19.98 69.02 30.04
CA SER A 447 -20.49 70.21 29.35
C SER A 447 -21.84 70.70 29.87
N ARG A 448 -22.67 69.80 30.43
CA ARG A 448 -23.99 70.13 30.97
C ARG A 448 -23.91 70.62 32.41
N ILE A 449 -22.97 70.09 33.19
CA ILE A 449 -22.67 70.52 34.57
C ILE A 449 -22.04 71.92 34.56
N ILE A 450 -21.20 72.23 33.56
CA ILE A 450 -20.67 73.59 33.33
C ILE A 450 -21.78 74.58 32.94
N GLY A 451 -22.71 74.15 32.08
CA GLY A 451 -23.80 74.97 31.55
C GLY A 451 -23.34 75.90 30.41
N LYS A 452 -24.29 76.38 29.59
CA LYS A 452 -23.99 77.31 28.49
C LYS A 452 -23.36 78.60 29.06
N GLY A 453 -22.11 78.89 28.70
CA GLY A 453 -21.36 80.06 29.20
C GLY A 453 -20.89 79.98 30.67
N GLY A 454 -20.88 78.78 31.26
CA GLY A 454 -20.49 78.56 32.66
C GLY A 454 -21.54 79.01 33.68
N GLU A 455 -22.79 79.23 33.26
CA GLU A 455 -23.84 79.79 34.10
C GLU A 455 -24.23 78.87 35.26
N THR A 456 -24.25 77.55 35.04
CA THR A 456 -24.60 76.54 36.05
C THR A 456 -23.53 76.45 37.13
N ILE A 457 -22.24 76.35 36.77
CA ILE A 457 -21.14 76.37 37.75
C ILE A 457 -21.06 77.70 38.50
N LYS A 458 -21.32 78.83 37.84
CA LYS A 458 -21.33 80.15 38.50
C LYS A 458 -22.47 80.30 39.52
N LYS A 459 -23.62 79.62 39.33
CA LYS A 459 -24.71 79.58 40.32
C LYS A 459 -24.32 78.73 41.52
N LEU A 460 -23.70 77.58 41.29
CA LEU A 460 -23.26 76.67 42.35
C LEU A 460 -22.11 77.27 43.20
N ARG A 461 -21.17 78.01 42.60
CA ARG A 461 -20.07 78.70 43.32
C ARG A 461 -20.51 79.85 44.24
N ARG A 462 -21.70 80.43 44.06
CA ARG A 462 -22.20 81.53 44.93
C ARG A 462 -22.66 81.06 46.32
N LYS A 463 -22.83 79.75 46.52
CA LYS A 463 -23.26 79.15 47.80
C LYS A 463 -22.11 78.94 48.81
N GLY A 464 -20.93 79.55 48.60
CA GLY A 464 -19.79 79.46 49.53
C GLY A 464 -18.88 78.25 49.34
N VAL A 465 -19.08 77.49 48.26
CA VAL A 465 -18.38 76.23 47.96
C VAL A 465 -17.51 76.40 46.70
N ASN A 466 -16.26 75.95 46.76
CA ASN A 466 -15.37 75.98 45.60
C ASN A 466 -15.57 74.71 44.76
N ILE A 467 -16.07 74.88 43.53
CA ILE A 467 -16.45 73.76 42.65
C ILE A 467 -15.59 73.80 41.40
N GLU A 468 -14.85 72.73 41.16
CA GLU A 468 -13.94 72.56 40.02
C GLU A 468 -14.41 71.38 39.18
N VAL A 469 -14.43 71.55 37.85
CA VAL A 469 -14.90 70.52 36.90
C VAL A 469 -13.81 70.31 35.86
N GLU A 470 -13.18 69.15 35.88
CA GLU A 470 -12.18 68.69 34.93
C GLU A 470 -12.74 67.48 34.20
N LYS A 471 -12.87 67.53 32.86
CA LYS A 471 -13.34 66.50 31.92
C LYS A 471 -14.34 65.43 32.43
N ASP A 472 -13.98 64.54 33.34
CA ASP A 472 -14.73 63.41 33.88
C ASP A 472 -14.92 63.44 35.42
N ILE A 473 -14.54 64.51 36.11
CA ILE A 473 -14.62 64.63 37.58
C ILE A 473 -15.12 66.02 37.99
N VAL A 474 -16.07 66.05 38.93
CA VAL A 474 -16.58 67.25 39.59
C VAL A 474 -16.17 67.22 41.06
N CYS A 475 -15.46 68.25 41.49
CA CYS A 475 -14.91 68.33 42.84
C CYS A 475 -15.48 69.53 43.57
N ILE A 476 -15.98 69.28 44.77
CA ILE A 476 -16.70 70.22 45.61
C ILE A 476 -15.91 70.35 46.92
N HIS A 477 -15.32 71.53 47.15
CA HIS A 477 -14.60 71.85 48.39
C HIS A 477 -15.40 72.88 49.20
N ALA A 478 -15.87 72.46 50.37
CA ALA A 478 -16.66 73.28 51.28
C ALA A 478 -15.96 73.37 52.65
N SER A 479 -15.89 74.58 53.20
CA SER A 479 -15.40 74.82 54.57
C SER A 479 -16.35 74.24 55.63
N ASP A 480 -17.61 74.01 55.25
CA ASP A 480 -18.71 73.55 56.10
C ASP A 480 -19.45 72.38 55.43
N ALA A 481 -19.71 71.30 56.18
CA ALA A 481 -20.11 70.00 55.63
C ALA A 481 -21.56 69.95 55.12
N GLU A 482 -22.44 70.83 55.62
CA GLU A 482 -23.85 70.87 55.21
C GLU A 482 -24.04 71.52 53.84
N GLN A 483 -23.27 72.58 53.52
CA GLN A 483 -23.33 73.25 52.22
C GLN A 483 -22.78 72.39 51.08
N GLY A 484 -21.80 71.52 51.37
CA GLY A 484 -21.25 70.57 50.41
C GLY A 484 -22.26 69.54 49.92
N LYS A 485 -23.11 69.01 50.83
CA LYS A 485 -24.11 67.98 50.51
C LYS A 485 -25.28 68.48 49.67
N GLU A 486 -25.69 69.74 49.84
CA GLU A 486 -26.75 70.35 49.03
C GLU A 486 -26.33 70.47 47.55
N VAL A 487 -25.08 70.89 47.31
CA VAL A 487 -24.50 71.01 45.96
C VAL A 487 -24.27 69.64 45.33
N GLU A 488 -23.89 68.63 46.12
CA GLU A 488 -23.72 67.24 45.66
C GLU A 488 -25.02 66.66 45.09
N GLN A 489 -26.16 66.86 45.77
CA GLN A 489 -27.46 66.35 45.33
C GLN A 489 -27.90 66.97 43.99
N GLU A 490 -27.66 68.27 43.78
CA GLU A 490 -27.98 68.94 42.52
C GLU A 490 -27.09 68.44 41.36
N VAL A 491 -25.81 68.13 41.61
CA VAL A 491 -24.90 67.58 40.58
C VAL A 491 -25.27 66.12 40.24
N GLN A 492 -25.64 65.31 41.24
CA GLN A 492 -26.08 63.92 41.03
C GLN A 492 -27.37 63.82 40.20
N ALA A 493 -28.32 64.74 40.39
CA ALA A 493 -29.54 64.78 39.57
C ALA A 493 -29.25 64.98 38.08
N ILE A 494 -28.26 65.83 37.74
CA ILE A 494 -27.86 66.12 36.34
C ILE A 494 -27.19 64.90 35.68
N ILE A 495 -26.48 64.08 36.47
CA ILE A 495 -25.80 62.86 35.99
C ILE A 495 -26.82 61.74 35.72
N ALA A 496 -27.80 61.56 36.61
CA ALA A 496 -28.82 60.52 36.48
C ALA A 496 -29.65 60.63 35.18
N GLU A 497 -29.84 61.84 34.66
CA GLU A 497 -30.56 62.08 33.40
C GLU A 497 -29.75 61.77 32.12
N ASN A 498 -28.44 61.48 32.21
CA ASN A 498 -27.52 61.48 31.05
C ASN A 498 -26.52 60.31 31.03
N GLN A 499 -26.98 59.05 31.08
CA GLN A 499 -26.11 57.86 31.01
C GLN A 499 -25.77 57.39 29.58
N ILE A 500 -24.73 56.56 29.41
CA ILE A 500 -24.19 56.11 28.10
C ILE A 500 -23.89 54.60 28.09
N LEU A 501 -24.24 53.90 26.99
CA LEU A 501 -23.91 52.49 26.72
C LEU A 501 -23.16 52.33 25.38
N ARG A 502 -22.17 51.44 25.33
CA ARG A 502 -21.38 51.11 24.11
C ARG A 502 -21.53 49.61 23.78
N MET A 503 -21.83 49.28 22.52
CA MET A 503 -22.01 47.90 22.05
C MET A 503 -20.94 47.50 21.02
N ASP A 504 -20.37 46.31 21.19
CA ASP A 504 -19.28 45.73 20.37
C ASP A 504 -19.80 44.78 19.27
N PHE A 505 -19.22 44.84 18.06
CA PHE A 505 -19.67 44.05 16.90
C PHE A 505 -18.54 43.61 15.95
N ASP A 506 -18.84 42.67 15.04
CA ASP A 506 -17.91 42.16 14.02
C ASP A 506 -17.66 43.14 12.85
N PRO A 507 -16.40 43.47 12.51
CA PRO A 507 -16.05 44.51 11.53
C PRO A 507 -16.68 44.36 10.14
N ALA A 508 -16.93 43.12 9.68
CA ALA A 508 -17.43 42.82 8.34
C ALA A 508 -18.92 43.15 8.17
N SER A 509 -19.67 43.18 9.26
CA SER A 509 -21.14 43.20 9.22
C SER A 509 -21.74 44.50 9.76
N ILE A 510 -20.95 45.35 10.43
CA ILE A 510 -21.39 46.60 11.08
C ILE A 510 -21.96 47.64 10.11
N LYS A 511 -21.29 47.91 8.98
CA LYS A 511 -21.73 48.97 8.04
C LYS A 511 -23.02 48.63 7.27
N PRO A 512 -23.27 47.37 6.88
CA PRO A 512 -24.57 46.92 6.38
C PRO A 512 -25.63 46.91 7.49
N MET A 513 -25.33 46.35 8.67
CA MET A 513 -26.27 46.24 9.78
C MET A 513 -26.71 47.61 10.32
N PHE A 514 -25.79 48.56 10.52
CA PHE A 514 -26.12 49.92 10.96
C PHE A 514 -26.98 50.66 9.93
N ARG A 515 -26.77 50.40 8.63
CA ARG A 515 -27.64 50.91 7.55
C ARG A 515 -29.04 50.30 7.58
N GLU A 516 -29.17 49.05 8.01
CA GLU A 516 -30.44 48.34 8.11
C GLU A 516 -31.23 48.78 9.36
N ILE A 517 -30.55 49.00 10.49
CA ILE A 517 -31.11 49.61 11.71
C ILE A 517 -31.65 51.02 11.43
N ILE A 518 -30.94 51.82 10.63
CA ILE A 518 -31.39 53.18 10.22
C ILE A 518 -32.60 53.15 9.27
N ARG A 519 -32.85 52.03 8.58
CA ARG A 519 -33.95 51.89 7.61
C ARG A 519 -35.22 51.27 8.19
N HIS A 520 -35.15 50.71 9.40
CA HIS A 520 -36.27 50.02 10.04
C HIS A 520 -37.31 51.01 10.63
N GLU A 521 -38.60 50.65 10.62
CA GLU A 521 -39.72 51.45 11.16
C GLU A 521 -39.56 51.84 12.64
N GLN A 522 -38.70 51.13 13.37
CA GLN A 522 -38.45 51.36 14.79
C GLN A 522 -37.37 52.43 15.07
N LYS A 523 -36.75 53.02 14.04
CA LYS A 523 -35.75 54.09 14.21
C LYS A 523 -36.30 55.29 14.99
N ASP A 524 -37.52 55.70 14.67
CA ASP A 524 -38.13 56.87 15.34
C ASP A 524 -38.40 56.58 16.81
N LYS A 525 -38.75 55.33 17.15
CA LYS A 525 -38.89 54.86 18.53
C LYS A 525 -37.55 54.82 19.27
N ILE A 526 -36.48 54.37 18.62
CA ILE A 526 -35.14 54.37 19.23
C ILE A 526 -34.64 55.80 19.46
N ASN A 527 -34.84 56.71 18.49
CA ASN A 527 -34.44 58.12 18.61
C ASN A 527 -35.29 58.93 19.60
N GLU A 528 -36.54 58.53 19.86
CA GLU A 528 -37.38 59.09 20.94
C GLU A 528 -36.93 58.62 22.34
N LEU A 529 -36.36 57.42 22.43
CA LEU A 529 -35.91 56.81 23.69
C LEU A 529 -34.49 57.26 24.06
N VAL A 530 -33.55 57.21 23.11
CA VAL A 530 -32.13 57.47 23.33
C VAL A 530 -31.47 58.11 22.10
N TRP A 531 -30.45 58.92 22.34
CA TRP A 531 -29.60 59.43 21.28
C TRP A 531 -28.60 58.34 20.85
N MET A 532 -28.53 58.03 19.55
CA MET A 532 -27.70 56.94 19.00
C MET A 532 -26.71 57.45 17.94
N THR A 533 -25.45 57.02 18.01
CA THR A 533 -24.41 57.28 16.99
C THR A 533 -23.51 56.06 16.77
N LEU A 534 -22.82 56.00 15.63
CA LEU A 534 -21.75 55.04 15.37
C LEU A 534 -20.40 55.75 15.48
N ASP A 535 -19.45 55.06 16.11
CA ASP A 535 -18.06 55.48 16.17
C ASP A 535 -17.29 54.78 15.03
N ASP A 536 -16.90 55.57 14.03
CA ASP A 536 -16.21 55.08 12.82
C ASP A 536 -14.78 54.58 13.12
N ASP A 537 -14.17 55.00 14.22
CA ASP A 537 -12.80 54.62 14.60
C ASP A 537 -12.80 53.33 15.45
N THR A 538 -13.78 53.17 16.33
CA THR A 538 -13.86 52.01 17.23
C THR A 538 -14.79 50.90 16.77
N PHE A 539 -15.57 51.12 15.70
CA PHE A 539 -16.59 50.20 15.18
C PHE A 539 -17.65 49.82 16.25
N LYS A 540 -18.06 50.78 17.09
CA LYS A 540 -19.05 50.57 18.18
C LYS A 540 -20.28 51.45 17.99
N ILE A 541 -21.44 50.97 18.46
CA ILE A 541 -22.68 51.76 18.54
C ILE A 541 -22.78 52.36 19.94
N ILE A 542 -23.03 53.67 20.02
CA ILE A 542 -23.14 54.43 21.28
C ILE A 542 -24.59 54.88 21.46
N LEU A 543 -25.18 54.56 22.62
CA LEU A 543 -26.53 54.97 23.05
C LEU A 543 -26.43 55.91 24.26
N ARG A 544 -27.20 57.00 24.30
CA ARG A 544 -27.22 57.98 25.40
C ARG A 544 -28.64 58.36 25.84
N GLY A 545 -28.92 58.28 27.15
CA GLY A 545 -30.22 58.61 27.75
C GLY A 545 -30.34 58.13 29.21
N PRO A 546 -31.53 58.19 29.81
CA PRO A 546 -31.77 57.56 31.11
C PRO A 546 -31.69 56.02 31.00
N GLN A 547 -31.22 55.36 32.05
CA GLN A 547 -30.83 53.95 32.00
C GLN A 547 -31.98 53.01 31.61
N GLU A 548 -33.20 53.26 32.11
CA GLU A 548 -34.41 52.51 31.74
C GLU A 548 -34.66 52.51 30.21
N LYS A 549 -34.45 53.66 29.55
CA LYS A 549 -34.66 53.80 28.10
C LYS A 549 -33.51 53.22 27.27
N ILE A 550 -32.30 53.16 27.84
CA ILE A 550 -31.14 52.52 27.20
C ILE A 550 -31.35 51.01 27.11
N ASP A 551 -31.83 50.38 28.17
CA ASP A 551 -32.08 48.94 28.20
C ASP A 551 -33.19 48.53 27.23
N GLU A 552 -34.24 49.34 27.11
CA GLU A 552 -35.29 49.17 26.09
C GLU A 552 -34.75 49.27 24.65
N ALA A 553 -33.90 50.27 24.38
CA ALA A 553 -33.28 50.45 23.07
C ALA A 553 -32.32 49.30 22.72
N LYS A 554 -31.58 48.77 23.72
CA LYS A 554 -30.68 47.63 23.56
C LYS A 554 -31.45 46.36 23.18
N ALA A 555 -32.56 46.06 23.87
CA ALA A 555 -33.38 44.90 23.59
C ALA A 555 -33.96 44.92 22.16
N ILE A 556 -34.34 46.11 21.67
CA ILE A 556 -34.81 46.29 20.29
C ILE A 556 -33.68 45.98 19.30
N ILE A 557 -32.46 46.48 19.53
CA ILE A 557 -31.30 46.23 18.65
C ILE A 557 -30.93 44.74 18.62
N GLU A 558 -30.93 44.06 19.77
CA GLU A 558 -30.64 42.61 19.84
C GLU A 558 -31.70 41.77 19.09
N SER A 559 -32.98 42.12 19.18
CA SER A 559 -34.06 41.41 18.46
C SER A 559 -33.94 41.50 16.92
N ILE A 560 -33.41 42.61 16.41
CA ILE A 560 -33.19 42.83 14.97
C ILE A 560 -32.00 41.99 14.47
N MET A 561 -31.03 41.68 15.35
CA MET A 561 -29.86 40.87 15.01
C MET A 561 -30.19 39.38 14.95
N GLU A 562 -31.05 38.88 15.83
CA GLU A 562 -31.45 37.47 15.84
C GLU A 562 -32.23 37.06 14.58
N THR A 563 -32.92 38.02 13.94
CA THR A 563 -33.78 37.79 12.78
C THR A 563 -33.05 37.85 11.43
N ASN A 564 -31.85 38.44 11.35
CA ASN A 564 -31.12 38.69 10.10
C ASN A 564 -29.69 38.13 10.10
N PHE A 565 -29.49 36.91 10.61
CA PHE A 565 -28.19 36.25 10.62
C PHE A 565 -27.81 35.73 9.22
N VAL A 566 -26.54 35.88 8.82
CA VAL A 566 -26.01 35.43 7.51
C VAL A 566 -24.83 34.50 7.71
N HIS A 567 -24.81 33.36 7.01
CA HIS A 567 -23.71 32.38 7.02
C HIS A 567 -23.28 32.00 5.59
N GLN A 568 -21.97 31.91 5.34
CA GLN A 568 -21.42 31.56 4.02
C GLN A 568 -20.84 30.14 4.02
N ILE A 569 -21.14 29.37 2.96
CA ILE A 569 -20.63 28.00 2.75
C ILE A 569 -19.88 27.95 1.41
N GLU A 570 -18.65 27.47 1.43
CA GLU A 570 -17.88 27.16 0.22
C GLU A 570 -18.31 25.82 -0.39
N ILE A 571 -18.47 25.78 -1.72
CA ILE A 571 -19.00 24.66 -2.50
C ILE A 571 -18.06 24.35 -3.68
N SER A 572 -18.09 23.13 -4.24
CA SER A 572 -17.33 22.79 -5.44
C SER A 572 -18.13 23.01 -6.73
N ALA A 573 -17.44 23.09 -7.88
CA ALA A 573 -18.09 23.22 -9.19
C ALA A 573 -18.99 22.02 -9.56
N ASP A 574 -18.70 20.84 -9.02
CA ASP A 574 -19.49 19.63 -9.24
C ASP A 574 -20.76 19.59 -8.37
N ASP A 575 -20.79 20.39 -7.29
CA ASP A 575 -21.91 20.48 -6.35
C ASP A 575 -22.93 21.59 -6.70
N GLU A 576 -22.54 22.54 -7.55
CA GLU A 576 -23.42 23.60 -8.06
C GLU A 576 -24.56 23.04 -8.93
N ALA A 577 -24.26 22.13 -9.84
CA ALA A 577 -25.27 21.58 -10.77
C ALA A 577 -26.38 20.77 -10.06
N PRO A 578 -26.09 19.90 -9.06
CA PRO A 578 -27.10 19.23 -8.25
C PRO A 578 -27.98 20.17 -7.42
N LEU A 579 -27.44 21.28 -6.90
CA LEU A 579 -28.18 22.24 -6.08
C LEU A 579 -29.19 23.08 -6.89
N LEU A 580 -28.88 23.33 -8.17
CA LEU A 580 -29.70 24.10 -9.11
C LEU A 580 -30.57 23.24 -10.04
N ALA A 581 -30.44 21.91 -9.98
CA ALA A 581 -31.18 21.00 -10.85
C ALA A 581 -32.68 20.97 -10.52
N GLY A 582 -33.54 21.24 -11.50
CA GLY A 582 -35.01 21.20 -11.37
C GLY A 582 -35.70 22.57 -11.37
N GLY A 583 -34.95 23.68 -11.34
CA GLY A 583 -35.53 25.03 -11.41
C GLY A 583 -36.49 25.32 -10.25
N GLN A 584 -37.80 25.27 -10.51
CA GLN A 584 -38.86 25.45 -9.49
C GLN A 584 -38.91 24.29 -8.47
N THR A 585 -38.32 23.13 -8.77
CA THR A 585 -38.26 21.96 -7.86
C THR A 585 -36.85 21.69 -7.34
N SER A 586 -35.95 22.67 -7.43
CA SER A 586 -34.55 22.54 -7.01
C SER A 586 -34.40 22.21 -5.53
N ALA A 587 -33.33 21.50 -5.17
CA ALA A 587 -33.00 21.22 -3.78
C ALA A 587 -32.88 22.50 -2.93
N LEU A 588 -32.30 23.57 -3.48
CA LEU A 588 -32.23 24.88 -2.82
C LEU A 588 -33.62 25.42 -2.47
N LYS A 589 -34.56 25.39 -3.41
CA LYS A 589 -35.90 25.94 -3.18
C LYS A 589 -36.71 25.10 -2.19
N LYS A 590 -36.54 23.77 -2.22
CA LYS A 590 -37.10 22.88 -1.20
C LYS A 590 -36.54 23.18 0.19
N PHE A 591 -35.23 23.41 0.30
CA PHE A 591 -34.61 23.77 1.57
C PHE A 591 -35.00 25.18 2.04
N GLU A 592 -35.21 26.13 1.13
CA GLU A 592 -35.78 27.46 1.45
C GLU A 592 -37.21 27.34 2.00
N ASP A 593 -38.07 26.56 1.34
CA ASP A 593 -39.48 26.37 1.71
C ASP A 593 -39.63 25.55 3.01
N GLU A 594 -38.79 24.52 3.22
CA GLU A 594 -38.84 23.65 4.40
C GLU A 594 -38.29 24.33 5.67
N LEU A 595 -37.22 25.13 5.54
CA LEU A 595 -36.49 25.69 6.67
C LEU A 595 -36.74 27.18 6.90
N GLY A 596 -37.43 27.85 5.97
CA GLY A 596 -37.80 29.26 6.08
C GLY A 596 -36.59 30.20 6.07
N VAL A 597 -35.53 29.85 5.34
CA VAL A 597 -34.30 30.65 5.16
C VAL A 597 -34.17 31.05 3.70
N SER A 598 -33.47 32.16 3.42
CA SER A 598 -33.13 32.56 2.05
C SER A 598 -31.74 32.05 1.68
N LEU A 599 -31.62 31.34 0.55
CA LEU A 599 -30.38 30.76 0.05
C LEU A 599 -29.94 31.46 -1.23
N PHE A 600 -28.83 32.20 -1.17
CA PHE A 600 -28.29 32.93 -2.33
C PHE A 600 -26.96 32.31 -2.80
N LEU A 601 -26.93 31.78 -4.02
CA LEU A 601 -25.71 31.26 -4.61
C LEU A 601 -24.98 32.37 -5.40
N VAL A 602 -23.77 32.72 -4.98
CA VAL A 602 -22.92 33.67 -5.69
C VAL A 602 -22.19 32.95 -6.83
N ARG A 603 -22.75 33.07 -8.04
CA ARG A 603 -22.18 32.51 -9.27
C ARG A 603 -20.72 32.95 -9.44
N ASN A 604 -19.85 32.06 -9.93
CA ASN A 604 -18.39 32.21 -10.10
C ASN A 604 -17.53 32.30 -8.83
N LYS A 605 -18.12 32.41 -7.63
CA LYS A 605 -17.35 32.36 -6.37
C LYS A 605 -17.50 31.02 -5.63
N TYR A 606 -18.43 30.17 -6.05
CA TYR A 606 -18.78 28.91 -5.39
C TYR A 606 -19.09 29.08 -3.90
N VAL A 607 -19.75 30.20 -3.55
CA VAL A 607 -20.19 30.50 -2.18
C VAL A 607 -21.72 30.52 -2.15
N LEU A 608 -22.30 29.78 -1.21
CA LEU A 608 -23.72 29.82 -0.88
C LEU A 608 -23.91 30.61 0.41
N GLU A 609 -24.70 31.68 0.34
CA GLU A 609 -25.08 32.50 1.48
C GLU A 609 -26.45 32.07 2.01
N VAL A 610 -26.53 31.82 3.31
CA VAL A 610 -27.75 31.43 4.01
C VAL A 610 -28.16 32.59 4.92
N LYS A 611 -29.33 33.19 4.71
CA LYS A 611 -29.88 34.30 5.50
C LYS A 611 -31.17 33.88 6.22
N GLY A 612 -31.30 34.22 7.51
CA GLY A 612 -32.51 34.00 8.29
C GLY A 612 -32.30 34.08 9.80
N GLU A 613 -33.24 33.54 10.57
CA GLU A 613 -33.09 33.39 12.03
C GLU A 613 -31.92 32.45 12.35
N ARG A 614 -31.09 32.81 13.34
CA ARG A 614 -29.90 32.04 13.74
C ARG A 614 -30.13 30.51 13.88
N PRO A 615 -31.14 30.02 14.62
CA PRO A 615 -31.35 28.57 14.77
C PRO A 615 -31.76 27.88 13.44
N LYS A 616 -32.51 28.57 12.59
CA LYS A 616 -32.92 28.05 11.27
C LYS A 616 -31.75 28.03 10.29
N VAL A 617 -30.89 29.05 10.32
CA VAL A 617 -29.67 29.12 9.52
C VAL A 617 -28.71 27.99 9.90
N GLU A 618 -28.48 27.74 11.18
CA GLU A 618 -27.61 26.63 11.63
C GLU A 618 -28.18 25.26 11.20
N ALA A 619 -29.50 25.06 11.29
CA ALA A 619 -30.17 23.84 10.80
C ALA A 619 -30.02 23.68 9.27
N ALA A 620 -30.20 24.77 8.52
CA ALA A 620 -30.03 24.78 7.06
C ALA A 620 -28.59 24.51 6.63
N VAL A 621 -27.61 25.12 7.29
CA VAL A 621 -26.18 24.87 7.05
C VAL A 621 -25.86 23.40 7.30
N LYS A 622 -26.38 22.82 8.39
CA LYS A 622 -26.20 21.39 8.69
C LYS A 622 -26.80 20.51 7.59
N ARG A 623 -28.03 20.79 7.15
CA ARG A 623 -28.73 20.02 6.11
C ARG A 623 -28.04 20.11 4.74
N ILE A 624 -27.57 21.30 4.37
CA ILE A 624 -26.84 21.53 3.12
C ILE A 624 -25.49 20.82 3.15
N LYS A 625 -24.75 20.91 4.27
CA LYS A 625 -23.48 20.18 4.44
C LYS A 625 -23.67 18.66 4.36
N GLN A 626 -24.73 18.11 4.95
CA GLN A 626 -25.10 16.69 4.84
C GLN A 626 -25.39 16.28 3.38
N PHE A 627 -26.07 17.11 2.59
CA PHE A 627 -26.36 16.82 1.18
C PHE A 627 -25.12 16.84 0.27
N ILE A 628 -24.14 17.71 0.58
CA ILE A 628 -22.92 17.88 -0.22
C ILE A 628 -21.86 16.84 0.14
N HIS A 629 -21.55 16.69 1.43
CA HIS A 629 -20.39 15.90 1.89
C HIS A 629 -20.76 14.50 2.39
N GLY A 630 -22.05 14.22 2.61
CA GLY A 630 -22.50 13.03 3.34
C GLY A 630 -22.28 13.15 4.85
N GLY A 631 -23.10 12.44 5.63
CA GLY A 631 -23.15 12.51 7.10
C GLY A 631 -24.56 12.24 7.66
N ASP A 632 -24.66 11.80 8.92
CA ASP A 632 -25.92 11.44 9.60
C ASP A 632 -26.80 10.45 8.79
N GLY A 633 -26.20 9.37 8.26
CA GLY A 633 -26.91 8.33 7.49
C GLY A 633 -27.13 8.65 6.00
N TYR A 634 -26.66 9.79 5.50
CA TYR A 634 -26.62 10.13 4.07
C TYR A 634 -25.23 9.88 3.46
N THR A 635 -25.17 9.30 2.27
CA THR A 635 -23.92 8.98 1.54
C THR A 635 -23.96 9.51 0.12
N VAL A 636 -22.80 9.94 -0.37
CA VAL A 636 -22.56 10.32 -1.77
C VAL A 636 -21.64 9.28 -2.41
N ALA A 637 -22.13 8.58 -3.43
CA ALA A 637 -21.36 7.58 -4.16
C ALA A 637 -21.11 8.03 -5.60
N SER A 638 -19.86 8.00 -6.06
CA SER A 638 -19.51 8.28 -7.47
C SER A 638 -19.14 7.00 -8.21
N ILE A 639 -19.70 6.80 -9.39
CA ILE A 639 -19.51 5.63 -10.26
C ILE A 639 -18.98 6.10 -11.61
N GLY A 640 -17.83 5.59 -12.03
CA GLY A 640 -17.29 5.81 -13.38
C GLY A 640 -17.98 4.89 -14.39
N VAL A 641 -18.56 5.45 -15.44
CA VAL A 641 -19.31 4.70 -16.46
C VAL A 641 -18.93 5.19 -17.85
N SER A 642 -18.75 4.27 -18.82
CA SER A 642 -18.44 4.64 -20.21
C SER A 642 -19.62 5.34 -20.88
N LYS A 643 -19.37 6.19 -21.89
CA LYS A 643 -20.41 6.95 -22.62
C LYS A 643 -21.53 6.06 -23.20
N GLN A 644 -21.20 4.83 -23.58
CA GLN A 644 -22.15 3.86 -24.16
C GLN A 644 -23.01 3.17 -23.10
N ALA A 645 -22.43 2.83 -21.94
CA ALA A 645 -23.18 2.29 -20.81
C ALA A 645 -24.03 3.37 -20.11
N MET A 646 -23.59 4.63 -20.14
CA MET A 646 -24.30 5.79 -19.60
C MET A 646 -25.70 5.96 -20.20
N GLY A 647 -25.84 5.76 -21.52
CA GLY A 647 -27.14 5.86 -22.21
C GLY A 647 -28.16 4.81 -21.77
N VAL A 648 -27.70 3.67 -21.24
CA VAL A 648 -28.54 2.59 -20.71
C VAL A 648 -28.98 2.90 -19.28
N VAL A 649 -28.10 3.46 -18.45
CA VAL A 649 -28.41 3.84 -17.06
C VAL A 649 -29.38 5.03 -17.01
N ILE A 650 -29.26 5.99 -17.92
CA ILE A 650 -30.15 7.16 -17.97
C ILE A 650 -31.48 6.84 -18.68
N GLY A 651 -31.43 6.06 -19.77
CA GLY A 651 -32.58 5.80 -20.64
C GLY A 651 -32.92 6.99 -21.56
N LYS A 652 -33.76 6.77 -22.58
CA LYS A 652 -34.20 7.83 -23.51
C LYS A 652 -34.99 8.89 -22.74
N GLY A 653 -34.45 10.10 -22.64
CA GLY A 653 -35.08 11.21 -21.92
C GLY A 653 -35.04 11.08 -20.39
N GLY A 654 -34.15 10.25 -19.83
CA GLY A 654 -34.05 10.07 -18.38
C GLY A 654 -35.06 9.08 -17.79
N SER A 655 -35.79 8.31 -18.62
CA SER A 655 -36.82 7.39 -18.15
C SER A 655 -36.30 6.31 -17.18
N LYS A 656 -35.11 5.75 -17.44
CA LYS A 656 -34.52 4.70 -16.60
C LYS A 656 -33.93 5.29 -15.31
N ARG A 657 -33.40 6.51 -15.38
CA ARG A 657 -33.01 7.28 -14.20
C ARG A 657 -34.22 7.52 -13.29
N ALA A 658 -35.34 7.98 -13.84
CA ALA A 658 -36.57 8.23 -13.07
C ALA A 658 -37.11 6.95 -12.43
N GLU A 659 -37.08 5.83 -13.15
CA GLU A 659 -37.47 4.51 -12.62
C GLU A 659 -36.55 4.06 -11.46
N LEU A 660 -35.24 4.29 -11.56
CA LEU A 660 -34.29 4.00 -10.48
C LEU A 660 -34.47 4.93 -9.28
N GLU A 661 -34.78 6.21 -9.50
CA GLU A 661 -35.08 7.18 -8.43
C GLU A 661 -36.45 6.91 -7.77
N GLU A 662 -37.42 6.34 -8.50
CA GLU A 662 -38.72 5.90 -7.96
C GLU A 662 -38.61 4.58 -7.17
N GLN A 663 -37.77 3.66 -7.64
CA GLN A 663 -37.53 2.37 -6.99
C GLN A 663 -36.80 2.52 -5.64
N PHE A 664 -35.92 3.52 -5.51
CA PHE A 664 -35.16 3.79 -4.29
C PHE A 664 -35.53 5.17 -3.73
N GLN A 665 -36.46 5.19 -2.78
CA GLN A 665 -36.99 6.41 -2.15
C GLN A 665 -35.86 7.29 -1.57
N ASP A 666 -35.92 8.60 -1.81
CA ASP A 666 -34.92 9.61 -1.40
C ASP A 666 -33.52 9.48 -2.01
N VAL A 667 -33.38 8.73 -3.12
CA VAL A 667 -32.13 8.67 -3.90
C VAL A 667 -32.21 9.60 -5.11
N SER A 668 -31.15 10.39 -5.33
CA SER A 668 -30.99 11.24 -6.51
C SER A 668 -29.74 10.86 -7.30
N ILE A 669 -29.89 10.69 -8.62
CA ILE A 669 -28.84 10.22 -9.52
C ILE A 669 -28.44 11.35 -10.47
N PHE A 670 -27.29 11.97 -10.27
CA PHE A 670 -26.79 13.04 -11.13
C PHE A 670 -25.69 12.55 -12.07
N THR A 671 -25.63 13.13 -13.26
CA THR A 671 -24.53 12.90 -14.21
C THR A 671 -23.61 14.10 -14.18
N GLY A 672 -22.31 13.87 -13.99
CA GLY A 672 -21.32 14.95 -14.02
C GLY A 672 -21.31 15.66 -15.38
N SER A 673 -20.84 16.91 -15.38
CA SER A 673 -20.64 17.75 -16.58
C SER A 673 -19.76 17.07 -17.64
N ASN A 674 -18.84 16.19 -17.20
CA ASN A 674 -18.16 15.21 -18.04
C ASN A 674 -18.95 13.89 -18.04
N ALA A 675 -19.51 13.50 -19.19
CA ALA A 675 -20.41 12.36 -19.41
C ALA A 675 -19.82 10.94 -19.15
N SER A 676 -18.93 10.80 -18.17
CA SER A 676 -18.28 9.55 -17.75
C SER A 676 -18.46 9.23 -16.26
N ARG A 677 -19.21 10.04 -15.50
CA ARG A 677 -19.43 9.82 -14.06
C ARG A 677 -20.90 10.01 -13.67
N ILE A 678 -21.39 9.08 -12.84
CA ILE A 678 -22.69 9.11 -12.18
C ILE A 678 -22.46 9.35 -10.69
N VAL A 679 -23.20 10.27 -10.09
CA VAL A 679 -23.15 10.59 -8.66
C VAL A 679 -24.52 10.28 -8.07
N VAL A 680 -24.56 9.31 -7.15
CA VAL A 680 -25.76 8.89 -6.44
C VAL A 680 -25.72 9.50 -5.04
N ARG A 681 -26.79 10.18 -4.63
CA ARG A 681 -26.92 10.86 -3.32
C ARG A 681 -28.19 10.38 -2.62
N GLY A 682 -28.13 10.07 -1.33
CA GLY A 682 -29.30 9.62 -0.57
C GLY A 682 -28.92 8.90 0.73
N PRO A 683 -29.88 8.22 1.39
CA PRO A 683 -29.62 7.38 2.57
C PRO A 683 -28.63 6.24 2.27
N GLU A 684 -27.76 5.90 3.21
CA GLU A 684 -26.65 4.96 3.01
C GLU A 684 -27.09 3.58 2.48
N GLU A 685 -28.14 2.99 3.05
CA GLU A 685 -28.65 1.68 2.62
C GLU A 685 -29.19 1.72 1.18
N GLN A 686 -29.93 2.77 0.84
CA GLN A 686 -30.54 2.92 -0.48
C GLN A 686 -29.52 3.30 -1.54
N VAL A 687 -28.51 4.11 -1.19
CA VAL A 687 -27.39 4.44 -2.09
C VAL A 687 -26.56 3.20 -2.39
N LYS A 688 -26.32 2.33 -1.39
CA LYS A 688 -25.65 1.04 -1.60
C LYS A 688 -26.47 0.14 -2.52
N ALA A 689 -27.78 0.01 -2.28
CA ALA A 689 -28.67 -0.80 -3.13
C ALA A 689 -28.79 -0.27 -4.57
N CYS A 690 -28.96 1.05 -4.72
CA CYS A 690 -29.05 1.72 -6.01
C CYS A 690 -27.73 1.62 -6.79
N ARG A 691 -26.59 1.80 -6.13
CA ARG A 691 -25.27 1.57 -6.71
C ARG A 691 -25.12 0.13 -7.23
N VAL A 692 -25.58 -0.85 -6.47
CA VAL A 692 -25.54 -2.27 -6.88
C VAL A 692 -26.34 -2.48 -8.15
N GLU A 693 -27.56 -1.93 -8.21
CA GLU A 693 -28.43 -2.07 -9.37
C GLU A 693 -27.87 -1.36 -10.61
N ILE A 694 -27.29 -0.16 -10.45
CA ILE A 694 -26.61 0.54 -11.54
C ILE A 694 -25.42 -0.28 -12.06
N LEU A 695 -24.61 -0.88 -11.18
CA LEU A 695 -23.46 -1.69 -11.59
C LEU A 695 -23.86 -2.99 -12.29
N LYS A 696 -24.95 -3.64 -11.86
CA LYS A 696 -25.56 -4.77 -12.58
C LYS A 696 -26.07 -4.37 -13.97
N LEU A 697 -26.72 -3.22 -14.07
CA LEU A 697 -27.16 -2.69 -15.36
C LEU A 697 -25.95 -2.42 -16.27
N VAL A 698 -24.85 -1.87 -15.73
CA VAL A 698 -23.61 -1.62 -16.49
C VAL A 698 -22.93 -2.93 -16.91
N SER A 699 -22.85 -3.94 -16.03
CA SER A 699 -22.19 -5.22 -16.35
C SER A 699 -22.98 -6.08 -17.34
N SER A 700 -24.30 -5.93 -17.39
CA SER A 700 -25.18 -6.64 -18.32
C SER A 700 -25.35 -5.98 -19.69
N VAL A 701 -24.78 -4.78 -19.91
CA VAL A 701 -24.88 -4.07 -21.20
C VAL A 701 -24.23 -4.88 -22.31
N ARG A 702 -25.03 -5.27 -23.31
CA ARG A 702 -24.53 -5.82 -24.57
C ARG A 702 -24.20 -4.69 -25.53
N ILE A 703 -22.92 -4.49 -25.80
CA ILE A 703 -22.44 -3.53 -26.80
C ILE A 703 -22.30 -4.20 -28.17
N VAL A 704 -22.33 -3.38 -29.21
CA VAL A 704 -21.97 -3.77 -30.58
C VAL A 704 -20.76 -2.92 -30.97
N GLU A 705 -19.63 -3.58 -31.22
CA GLU A 705 -18.40 -2.91 -31.66
C GLU A 705 -18.07 -3.35 -33.08
N THR A 706 -17.72 -2.39 -33.93
CA THR A 706 -17.35 -2.63 -35.33
C THR A 706 -15.85 -2.47 -35.47
N MET A 707 -15.19 -3.53 -35.93
CA MET A 707 -13.79 -3.51 -36.33
C MET A 707 -13.71 -3.33 -37.84
N GLU A 708 -13.14 -2.21 -38.28
CA GLU A 708 -12.79 -1.97 -39.67
C GLU A 708 -11.56 -2.80 -40.04
N LEU A 709 -11.60 -3.47 -41.20
CA LEU A 709 -10.55 -4.38 -41.66
C LEU A 709 -10.10 -3.99 -43.06
N THR A 710 -8.79 -3.99 -43.30
CA THR A 710 -8.25 -3.83 -44.66
C THR A 710 -8.48 -5.09 -45.52
N GLU A 711 -8.41 -4.98 -46.85
CA GLU A 711 -8.63 -6.12 -47.76
C GLU A 711 -7.68 -7.31 -47.49
N ALA A 712 -6.42 -7.02 -47.11
CA ALA A 712 -5.42 -8.04 -46.77
C ALA A 712 -5.72 -8.74 -45.44
N GLU A 713 -6.31 -8.02 -44.49
CA GLU A 713 -6.73 -8.51 -43.17
C GLU A 713 -8.01 -9.35 -43.25
N ARG A 714 -8.96 -8.93 -44.09
CA ARG A 714 -10.21 -9.67 -44.36
C ARG A 714 -9.93 -11.04 -45.00
N LYS A 715 -8.96 -11.15 -45.92
CA LYS A 715 -8.57 -12.43 -46.54
C LYS A 715 -8.04 -13.46 -45.53
N LYS A 716 -7.55 -13.04 -44.35
CA LYS A 716 -7.08 -13.94 -43.28
C LYS A 716 -8.21 -14.49 -42.40
N LEU A 717 -9.41 -13.91 -42.49
CA LEU A 717 -10.57 -14.27 -41.66
C LEU A 717 -11.63 -14.96 -42.53
N SER A 718 -11.95 -16.21 -42.19
CA SER A 718 -13.16 -16.90 -42.67
C SER A 718 -14.16 -17.06 -41.52
N GLN A 719 -15.42 -17.37 -41.83
CA GLN A 719 -16.44 -17.64 -40.80
C GLN A 719 -16.02 -18.76 -39.83
N ASP A 720 -15.29 -19.77 -40.33
CA ASP A 720 -14.75 -20.85 -39.50
C ASP A 720 -13.58 -20.39 -38.62
N VAL A 721 -12.70 -19.52 -39.13
CA VAL A 721 -11.60 -18.95 -38.33
C VAL A 721 -12.15 -18.07 -37.23
N VAL A 722 -13.14 -17.23 -37.52
CA VAL A 722 -13.80 -16.37 -36.51
C VAL A 722 -14.44 -17.24 -35.43
N ARG A 723 -15.21 -18.27 -35.80
CA ARG A 723 -15.82 -19.20 -34.83
C ARG A 723 -14.78 -19.91 -33.94
N LYS A 724 -13.63 -20.28 -34.48
CA LYS A 724 -12.53 -20.90 -33.71
C LYS A 724 -11.88 -19.92 -32.76
N VAL A 725 -11.64 -18.69 -33.20
CA VAL A 725 -10.96 -17.64 -32.42
C VAL A 725 -11.83 -17.17 -31.25
N THR A 726 -13.15 -17.15 -31.42
CA THR A 726 -14.10 -16.73 -30.38
C THR A 726 -14.65 -17.90 -29.55
N MET A 727 -14.10 -19.11 -29.72
CA MET A 727 -14.56 -20.30 -29.00
C MET A 727 -14.28 -20.16 -27.50
N GLY A 728 -15.32 -20.24 -26.67
CA GLY A 728 -15.23 -20.01 -25.22
C GLY A 728 -15.49 -18.56 -24.77
N ILE A 729 -15.73 -17.64 -25.70
CA ILE A 729 -16.14 -16.25 -25.42
C ILE A 729 -17.61 -16.10 -25.83
N PRO A 730 -18.52 -15.68 -24.94
CA PRO A 730 -19.96 -15.58 -25.23
C PRO A 730 -20.29 -14.33 -26.08
N VAL A 731 -19.72 -14.23 -27.28
CA VAL A 731 -19.95 -13.16 -28.26
C VAL A 731 -20.57 -13.69 -29.55
N ILE A 732 -21.41 -12.86 -30.17
CA ILE A 732 -21.92 -13.08 -31.52
C ILE A 732 -21.09 -12.21 -32.46
N VAL A 733 -20.35 -12.84 -33.35
CA VAL A 733 -19.52 -12.14 -34.34
C VAL A 733 -20.10 -12.32 -35.74
N LYS A 734 -20.40 -11.20 -36.40
CA LYS A 734 -20.86 -11.18 -37.80
C LYS A 734 -19.80 -10.52 -38.68
N LEU A 735 -19.40 -11.23 -39.73
CA LEU A 735 -18.48 -10.75 -40.75
C LEU A 735 -19.29 -10.01 -41.84
N ASN A 736 -18.93 -8.76 -42.12
CA ASN A 736 -19.54 -7.93 -43.16
C ASN A 736 -18.53 -7.66 -44.30
N ASP A 737 -18.95 -6.95 -45.35
CA ASP A 737 -18.11 -6.71 -46.53
C ASP A 737 -16.92 -5.78 -46.30
N SER A 738 -17.03 -4.86 -45.35
CA SER A 738 -16.00 -3.87 -44.99
C SER A 738 -15.35 -4.09 -43.61
N GLY A 739 -15.75 -5.12 -42.87
CA GLY A 739 -15.28 -5.31 -41.49
C GLY A 739 -15.98 -6.44 -40.73
N LEU A 740 -15.90 -6.37 -39.40
CA LEU A 740 -16.45 -7.37 -38.50
C LEU A 740 -17.18 -6.69 -37.34
N THR A 741 -18.37 -7.16 -37.01
CA THR A 741 -19.18 -6.66 -35.90
C THR A 741 -19.21 -7.70 -34.79
N ILE A 742 -18.82 -7.29 -33.58
CA ILE A 742 -18.81 -8.13 -32.38
C ILE A 742 -19.92 -7.62 -31.47
N ARG A 743 -20.83 -8.52 -31.09
CA ARG A 743 -21.92 -8.23 -30.16
C ARG A 743 -21.80 -9.10 -28.93
N GLY A 744 -21.74 -8.50 -27.76
CA GLY A 744 -21.64 -9.19 -26.48
C GLY A 744 -21.49 -8.21 -25.33
N VAL A 745 -21.20 -8.71 -24.14
CA VAL A 745 -20.87 -7.87 -22.98
C VAL A 745 -19.52 -7.18 -23.21
N MET A 746 -19.33 -6.00 -22.65
CA MET A 746 -18.13 -5.17 -22.89
C MET A 746 -16.80 -5.91 -22.66
N SER A 747 -16.69 -6.70 -21.59
CA SER A 747 -15.49 -7.51 -21.29
C SER A 747 -15.26 -8.59 -22.36
N ASP A 748 -16.31 -9.32 -22.72
CA ASP A 748 -16.24 -10.38 -23.73
C ASP A 748 -15.93 -9.86 -25.13
N VAL A 749 -16.46 -8.69 -25.48
CA VAL A 749 -16.21 -8.03 -26.77
C VAL A 749 -14.74 -7.64 -26.90
N ARG A 750 -14.14 -7.08 -25.83
CA ARG A 750 -12.70 -6.74 -25.82
C ARG A 750 -11.84 -7.99 -25.95
N ASP A 751 -12.13 -9.05 -25.20
CA ASP A 751 -11.39 -10.32 -25.30
C ASP A 751 -11.44 -10.89 -26.73
N ALA A 752 -12.64 -10.93 -27.32
CA ALA A 752 -12.83 -11.38 -28.69
C ALA A 752 -12.05 -10.51 -29.69
N GLN A 753 -12.07 -9.20 -29.51
CA GLN A 753 -11.36 -8.24 -30.35
C GLN A 753 -9.84 -8.44 -30.27
N VAL A 754 -9.28 -8.69 -29.09
CA VAL A 754 -7.85 -8.99 -28.90
C VAL A 754 -7.47 -10.29 -29.62
N HIS A 755 -8.26 -11.35 -29.46
CA HIS A 755 -8.01 -12.64 -30.12
C HIS A 755 -8.14 -12.56 -31.65
N LEU A 756 -9.08 -11.75 -32.15
CA LEU A 756 -9.21 -11.47 -33.58
C LEU A 756 -8.04 -10.62 -34.10
N ASN A 757 -7.62 -9.59 -33.37
CA ASN A 757 -6.45 -8.76 -33.71
C ASN A 757 -5.16 -9.59 -33.77
N GLU A 758 -4.97 -10.58 -32.89
CA GLU A 758 -3.83 -11.49 -32.94
C GLU A 758 -3.71 -12.21 -34.29
N LYS A 759 -4.84 -12.70 -34.82
CA LYS A 759 -4.88 -13.39 -36.12
C LYS A 759 -4.75 -12.45 -37.31
N VAL A 760 -5.26 -11.25 -37.18
CA VAL A 760 -5.33 -10.28 -38.28
C VAL A 760 -4.03 -9.48 -38.41
N LYS A 761 -3.64 -8.83 -37.31
CA LYS A 761 -2.54 -7.88 -37.21
C LYS A 761 -1.22 -8.51 -36.76
N GLY A 762 -1.25 -9.74 -36.24
CA GLY A 762 -0.05 -10.52 -35.90
C GLY A 762 0.60 -10.16 -34.56
N TYR A 763 -0.04 -9.32 -33.76
CA TYR A 763 0.36 -9.04 -32.37
C TYR A 763 -0.84 -9.21 -31.44
N TYR A 764 -0.54 -9.66 -30.23
CA TYR A 764 -1.48 -9.80 -29.13
C TYR A 764 -1.34 -8.59 -28.21
N GLU A 765 -2.46 -8.05 -27.75
CA GLU A 765 -2.52 -6.86 -26.90
C GLU A 765 -3.35 -7.17 -25.65
N ALA A 766 -2.76 -6.98 -24.46
CA ALA A 766 -3.46 -7.11 -23.19
C ALA A 766 -3.47 -5.79 -22.45
N THR A 767 -4.57 -5.49 -21.76
CA THR A 767 -4.71 -4.30 -20.92
C THR A 767 -5.00 -4.70 -19.49
N VAL A 768 -4.30 -4.09 -18.53
CA VAL A 768 -4.60 -4.19 -17.09
C VAL A 768 -5.13 -2.84 -16.65
N GLU A 769 -6.41 -2.76 -16.29
CA GLU A 769 -7.02 -1.53 -15.78
C GLU A 769 -6.54 -1.23 -14.35
N LEU A 770 -6.45 0.06 -14.00
CA LEU A 770 -6.03 0.55 -12.69
C LEU A 770 -6.94 1.71 -12.25
N GLU A 771 -7.19 1.83 -10.95
CA GLU A 771 -7.82 3.03 -10.41
C GLU A 771 -6.87 4.25 -10.49
N PRO A 772 -7.38 5.50 -10.48
CA PRO A 772 -6.55 6.70 -10.56
C PRO A 772 -5.47 6.81 -9.47
N THR A 773 -5.78 6.37 -8.24
CA THR A 773 -4.86 6.32 -7.10
C THR A 773 -3.77 5.25 -7.29
N GLN A 774 -4.15 4.09 -7.80
CA GLN A 774 -3.22 3.00 -8.15
C GLN A 774 -2.32 3.41 -9.32
N LEU A 775 -2.87 4.08 -10.33
CA LEU A 775 -2.12 4.64 -11.45
C LEU A 775 -1.10 5.69 -10.99
N ALA A 776 -1.45 6.54 -10.02
CA ALA A 776 -0.52 7.49 -9.41
C ALA A 776 0.62 6.78 -8.68
N SER A 777 0.31 5.70 -7.94
CA SER A 777 1.30 4.88 -7.23
C SER A 777 2.23 4.14 -8.19
N VAL A 778 1.67 3.50 -9.21
CA VAL A 778 2.44 2.85 -10.29
C VAL A 778 3.30 3.88 -11.02
N ARG A 779 2.76 5.06 -11.35
CA ARG A 779 3.53 6.14 -11.98
C ARG A 779 4.66 6.66 -11.10
N GLY A 780 4.42 6.78 -9.78
CA GLY A 780 5.43 7.18 -8.80
C GLY A 780 6.57 6.17 -8.72
N ALA A 781 6.23 4.88 -8.62
CA ALA A 781 7.19 3.78 -8.59
C ALA A 781 7.93 3.56 -9.91
N CYS A 782 7.28 3.88 -11.04
CA CYS A 782 7.86 3.80 -12.38
C CYS A 782 8.61 5.07 -12.82
N ARG A 783 8.91 6.01 -11.90
CA ARG A 783 9.82 7.14 -12.19
C ARG A 783 11.23 6.68 -12.56
N ASP A 784 11.66 5.53 -12.04
CA ASP A 784 12.87 4.85 -12.49
C ASP A 784 12.57 3.90 -13.66
N PRO A 785 13.30 3.99 -14.80
CA PRO A 785 13.04 3.18 -15.99
C PRO A 785 13.28 1.66 -15.81
N SER A 786 13.79 1.22 -14.65
CA SER A 786 14.34 -0.11 -14.46
C SER A 786 13.27 -1.21 -14.39
N HIS A 787 12.11 -0.96 -13.79
CA HIS A 787 11.11 -2.02 -13.57
C HIS A 787 10.41 -2.47 -14.85
N PHE A 788 9.81 -1.55 -15.61
CA PHE A 788 9.17 -1.92 -16.87
C PHE A 788 10.19 -2.39 -17.91
N LYS A 789 11.37 -1.77 -18.01
CA LYS A 789 12.42 -2.28 -18.90
C LYS A 789 12.88 -3.69 -18.53
N ARG A 790 13.05 -4.02 -17.24
CA ARG A 790 13.38 -5.40 -16.81
C ARG A 790 12.27 -6.39 -17.18
N ILE A 791 11.01 -6.01 -17.02
CA ILE A 791 9.88 -6.86 -17.42
C ILE A 791 9.84 -7.01 -18.95
N GLU A 792 10.07 -5.95 -19.71
CA GLU A 792 10.17 -5.99 -21.17
C GLU A 792 11.35 -6.86 -21.65
N GLU A 793 12.53 -6.76 -21.03
CA GLU A 793 13.71 -7.57 -21.33
C GLU A 793 13.47 -9.06 -21.05
N THR A 794 12.83 -9.36 -19.92
CA THR A 794 12.54 -10.74 -19.50
C THR A 794 11.44 -11.37 -20.35
N SER A 795 10.35 -10.64 -20.60
CA SER A 795 9.17 -11.14 -21.30
C SER A 795 9.27 -11.03 -22.82
N LYS A 796 10.09 -10.11 -23.33
CA LYS A 796 10.17 -9.69 -24.74
C LYS A 796 8.86 -9.09 -25.28
N ALA A 797 7.97 -8.63 -24.39
CA ALA A 797 6.77 -7.87 -24.74
C ALA A 797 7.01 -6.39 -24.43
N LYS A 798 6.31 -5.50 -25.14
CA LYS A 798 6.39 -4.05 -24.95
C LYS A 798 5.27 -3.59 -24.02
N ILE A 799 5.59 -2.78 -23.02
CA ILE A 799 4.69 -2.31 -21.97
C ILE A 799 4.57 -0.79 -22.08
N ASN A 800 3.34 -0.27 -22.04
CA ASN A 800 3.07 1.16 -22.08
C ASN A 800 2.01 1.53 -21.03
N LEU A 801 2.20 2.65 -20.35
CA LEU A 801 1.24 3.18 -19.38
C LEU A 801 0.31 4.17 -20.09
N ASP A 802 -0.96 3.80 -20.27
CA ASP A 802 -1.98 4.62 -20.91
C ASP A 802 -2.70 5.47 -19.84
N ILE A 803 -2.24 6.71 -19.66
CA ILE A 803 -2.76 7.64 -18.65
C ILE A 803 -4.22 8.02 -18.93
N GLY A 804 -4.59 8.13 -20.22
CA GLY A 804 -5.96 8.51 -20.61
C GLY A 804 -6.97 7.39 -20.35
N ALA A 805 -6.56 6.13 -20.52
CA ALA A 805 -7.40 4.96 -20.24
C ALA A 805 -7.23 4.39 -18.82
N SER A 806 -6.35 4.96 -18.00
CA SER A 806 -5.96 4.43 -16.68
C SER A 806 -5.62 2.94 -16.72
N ALA A 807 -4.78 2.53 -17.68
CA ALA A 807 -4.46 1.13 -17.91
C ALA A 807 -3.00 0.90 -18.32
N ILE A 808 -2.47 -0.28 -17.99
CA ILE A 808 -1.19 -0.78 -18.50
C ILE A 808 -1.46 -1.61 -19.75
N ARG A 809 -0.93 -1.16 -20.89
CA ARG A 809 -1.08 -1.80 -22.20
C ARG A 809 0.18 -2.62 -22.52
N ILE A 810 0.01 -3.90 -22.84
CA ILE A 810 1.09 -4.85 -23.09
C ILE A 810 0.91 -5.40 -24.51
N THR A 811 1.92 -5.29 -25.36
CA THR A 811 1.86 -5.72 -26.76
C THR A 811 3.01 -6.66 -27.12
N GLY A 812 2.74 -7.68 -27.93
CA GLY A 812 3.77 -8.62 -28.36
C GLY A 812 3.21 -9.95 -28.84
N LYS A 813 4.02 -11.01 -28.82
CA LYS A 813 3.54 -12.38 -29.06
C LYS A 813 2.73 -12.85 -27.85
N ARG A 814 1.67 -13.64 -28.04
CA ARG A 814 0.78 -14.09 -26.94
C ARG A 814 1.51 -14.72 -25.75
N ALA A 815 2.51 -15.58 -25.99
CA ALA A 815 3.30 -16.18 -24.91
C ALA A 815 4.14 -15.14 -24.15
N ALA A 816 4.71 -14.15 -24.86
CA ALA A 816 5.47 -13.05 -24.27
C ALA A 816 4.56 -12.11 -23.46
N VAL A 817 3.40 -11.75 -24.00
CA VAL A 817 2.41 -10.91 -23.32
C VAL A 817 1.88 -11.58 -22.07
N LYS A 818 1.60 -12.90 -22.11
CA LYS A 818 1.18 -13.66 -20.93
C LYS A 818 2.25 -13.65 -19.83
N GLN A 819 3.52 -13.80 -20.18
CA GLN A 819 4.64 -13.70 -19.24
C GLN A 819 4.77 -12.28 -18.65
N ALA A 820 4.69 -11.24 -19.49
CA ALA A 820 4.70 -9.86 -19.05
C ALA A 820 3.54 -9.53 -18.11
N LYS A 821 2.33 -10.00 -18.43
CA LYS A 821 1.12 -9.81 -17.62
C LYS A 821 1.26 -10.47 -16.24
N LEU A 822 1.84 -11.68 -16.17
CA LEU A 822 2.12 -12.36 -14.90
C LEU A 822 3.10 -11.55 -14.04
N LEU A 823 4.17 -11.02 -14.63
CA LEU A 823 5.15 -10.17 -13.94
C LEU A 823 4.55 -8.84 -13.48
N ILE A 824 3.67 -8.24 -14.29
CA ILE A 824 2.95 -7.00 -13.92
C ILE A 824 1.99 -7.27 -12.76
N VAL A 825 1.23 -8.35 -12.78
CA VAL A 825 0.35 -8.72 -11.67
C VAL A 825 1.14 -8.95 -10.37
N GLY A 826 2.28 -9.64 -10.45
CA GLY A 826 3.19 -9.79 -9.30
C GLY A 826 3.77 -8.46 -8.82
N PHE A 827 4.07 -7.54 -9.74
CA PHE A 827 4.52 -6.19 -9.42
C PHE A 827 3.41 -5.36 -8.73
N LEU A 828 2.16 -5.46 -9.20
CA LEU A 828 1.02 -4.81 -8.57
C LEU A 828 0.74 -5.37 -7.17
N GLU A 829 0.83 -6.69 -6.98
CA GLU A 829 0.70 -7.34 -5.66
C GLU A 829 1.80 -6.87 -4.69
N PHE A 830 3.03 -6.66 -5.17
CA PHE A 830 4.13 -6.11 -4.37
C PHE A 830 3.93 -4.62 -4.04
N LEU A 831 3.51 -3.81 -5.02
CA LEU A 831 3.36 -2.36 -4.87
C LEU A 831 2.13 -1.99 -4.03
N LEU A 832 1.06 -2.78 -4.16
CA LEU A 832 -0.28 -2.50 -3.66
C LEU A 832 -0.84 -3.71 -2.88
N PRO A 833 -0.19 -4.17 -1.81
CA PRO A 833 -0.57 -5.42 -1.12
C PRO A 833 -1.95 -5.36 -0.45
N SER A 834 -2.43 -4.15 -0.13
CA SER A 834 -3.74 -3.92 0.50
C SER A 834 -4.84 -3.61 -0.53
N ASP A 835 -4.48 -3.08 -1.68
CA ASP A 835 -5.41 -2.50 -2.69
C ASP A 835 -5.63 -3.44 -3.88
N PHE A 836 -4.81 -4.50 -3.99
CA PHE A 836 -4.85 -5.50 -5.05
C PHE A 836 -4.85 -6.91 -4.47
N ALA A 837 -5.74 -7.76 -4.97
CA ALA A 837 -5.77 -9.19 -4.66
C ALA A 837 -6.04 -10.02 -5.92
N ARG A 838 -5.60 -11.28 -5.91
CA ARG A 838 -5.84 -12.24 -6.99
C ARG A 838 -6.34 -13.58 -6.46
N LEU A 839 -7.25 -14.21 -7.20
CA LEU A 839 -7.77 -15.55 -6.91
C LEU A 839 -7.58 -16.44 -8.13
N ALA A 840 -6.77 -17.49 -8.00
CA ALA A 840 -6.52 -18.45 -9.06
C ALA A 840 -7.75 -19.34 -9.29
N ILE A 841 -8.14 -19.51 -10.55
CA ILE A 841 -9.30 -20.31 -10.95
C ILE A 841 -8.90 -21.24 -12.09
N ALA A 842 -9.30 -22.50 -12.03
CA ALA A 842 -9.07 -23.41 -13.15
C ALA A 842 -9.81 -22.91 -14.40
N LYS A 843 -9.17 -22.96 -15.58
CA LYS A 843 -9.78 -22.54 -16.86
C LYS A 843 -11.23 -23.03 -17.07
N PRO A 844 -11.57 -24.29 -16.73
CA PRO A 844 -12.92 -24.78 -16.93
C PRO A 844 -13.98 -24.21 -15.99
N LEU A 845 -13.58 -23.62 -14.86
CA LEU A 845 -14.48 -23.04 -13.85
C LEU A 845 -14.81 -21.58 -14.13
N GLN A 846 -14.14 -20.95 -15.10
CA GLN A 846 -14.32 -19.54 -15.41
C GLN A 846 -15.77 -19.21 -15.81
N SER A 847 -16.42 -20.05 -16.61
CA SER A 847 -17.79 -19.83 -17.04
C SER A 847 -18.83 -19.97 -15.91
N THR A 848 -18.48 -20.63 -14.81
CA THR A 848 -19.37 -20.91 -13.69
C THR A 848 -19.16 -19.95 -12.52
N VAL A 849 -17.91 -19.58 -12.24
CA VAL A 849 -17.53 -18.73 -11.10
C VAL A 849 -17.36 -17.27 -11.48
N ALA A 850 -16.98 -17.02 -12.73
CA ALA A 850 -16.55 -15.72 -13.22
C ALA A 850 -17.36 -15.26 -14.43
N ASP A 851 -18.67 -15.54 -14.42
CA ASP A 851 -19.60 -14.93 -15.36
C ASP A 851 -19.78 -13.43 -15.07
N ALA A 852 -20.11 -12.65 -16.11
CA ALA A 852 -20.20 -11.19 -15.99
C ALA A 852 -21.27 -10.73 -14.98
N GLY A 853 -22.30 -11.53 -14.74
CA GLY A 853 -23.32 -11.29 -13.72
C GLY A 853 -22.74 -11.45 -12.31
N SER A 854 -22.18 -12.63 -12.00
CA SER A 854 -21.58 -12.90 -10.69
C SER A 854 -20.44 -11.95 -10.33
N LEU A 855 -19.56 -11.62 -11.28
CA LEU A 855 -18.48 -10.64 -11.04
C LEU A 855 -19.04 -9.23 -10.85
N GLY A 856 -20.08 -8.88 -11.62
CA GLY A 856 -20.82 -7.63 -11.46
C GLY A 856 -21.48 -7.51 -10.09
N ASP A 857 -22.11 -8.58 -9.60
CA ASP A 857 -22.76 -8.64 -8.28
C ASP A 857 -21.75 -8.48 -7.16
N VAL A 858 -20.61 -9.16 -7.25
CA VAL A 858 -19.55 -9.08 -6.24
C VAL A 858 -18.91 -7.69 -6.25
N SER A 859 -18.65 -7.13 -7.43
CA SER A 859 -18.14 -5.76 -7.59
C SER A 859 -19.11 -4.72 -7.04
N ALA A 860 -20.41 -4.93 -7.28
CA ALA A 860 -21.49 -4.11 -6.77
C ALA A 860 -21.59 -4.13 -5.23
N THR A 861 -21.58 -5.33 -4.62
CA THR A 861 -21.74 -5.50 -3.16
C THR A 861 -20.48 -5.14 -2.38
N SER A 862 -19.30 -5.53 -2.86
CA SER A 862 -18.02 -5.21 -2.19
C SER A 862 -17.59 -3.77 -2.43
N GLY A 863 -18.03 -3.19 -3.54
CA GLY A 863 -17.56 -1.90 -4.02
C GLY A 863 -16.13 -1.90 -4.57
N ALA A 864 -15.50 -3.07 -4.71
CA ALA A 864 -14.20 -3.26 -5.37
C ALA A 864 -14.37 -3.62 -6.85
N ASN A 865 -13.42 -3.26 -7.70
CA ASN A 865 -13.41 -3.68 -9.10
C ASN A 865 -12.97 -5.15 -9.19
N VAL A 866 -13.86 -6.03 -9.67
CA VAL A 866 -13.63 -7.47 -9.79
C VAL A 866 -13.69 -7.86 -11.27
N THR A 867 -12.58 -8.36 -11.81
CA THR A 867 -12.46 -8.72 -13.23
C THR A 867 -11.85 -10.11 -13.40
N LEU A 868 -12.21 -10.80 -14.49
CA LEU A 868 -11.63 -12.09 -14.86
C LEU A 868 -10.48 -11.89 -15.84
N ASP A 869 -9.28 -12.37 -15.47
CA ASP A 869 -8.16 -12.50 -16.38
C ASP A 869 -8.15 -13.92 -17.00
N ARG A 870 -8.64 -14.03 -18.24
CA ARG A 870 -8.70 -15.30 -18.99
C ARG A 870 -7.33 -15.82 -19.42
N ASP A 871 -6.33 -14.95 -19.55
CA ASP A 871 -4.99 -15.37 -19.94
C ASP A 871 -4.27 -16.05 -18.79
N LEU A 872 -4.40 -15.48 -17.59
CA LEU A 872 -3.74 -15.95 -16.37
C LEU A 872 -4.61 -16.95 -15.57
N ASN A 873 -5.86 -17.14 -15.97
CA ASN A 873 -6.86 -17.94 -15.26
C ASN A 873 -7.00 -17.50 -13.79
N MET A 874 -7.24 -16.22 -13.56
CA MET A 874 -7.44 -15.67 -12.22
C MET A 874 -8.44 -14.53 -12.21
N ILE A 875 -9.13 -14.34 -11.10
CA ILE A 875 -9.89 -13.12 -10.83
C ILE A 875 -8.95 -12.10 -10.19
N GLN A 876 -8.98 -10.88 -10.72
CA GLN A 876 -8.29 -9.71 -10.19
C GLN A 876 -9.30 -8.85 -9.44
N ILE A 877 -8.94 -8.47 -8.21
CA ILE A 877 -9.76 -7.65 -7.32
C ILE A 877 -8.93 -6.41 -7.00
N GLN A 878 -9.49 -5.23 -7.24
CA GLN A 878 -8.80 -3.96 -7.09
C GLN A 878 -9.70 -2.94 -6.40
N SER A 879 -9.19 -2.21 -5.41
CA SER A 879 -9.88 -1.03 -4.86
C SER A 879 -8.89 -0.14 -4.12
N SER A 880 -9.14 1.17 -4.09
CA SER A 880 -8.45 2.12 -3.23
C SER A 880 -8.69 1.91 -1.73
N ASP A 881 -9.75 1.17 -1.34
CA ASP A 881 -10.04 0.85 0.06
C ASP A 881 -9.76 -0.63 0.36
N PRO A 882 -8.82 -0.93 1.29
CA PRO A 882 -8.45 -2.32 1.63
C PRO A 882 -9.59 -3.17 2.16
N GLU A 883 -10.57 -2.56 2.86
CA GLU A 883 -11.73 -3.27 3.39
C GLU A 883 -12.64 -3.80 2.27
N LYS A 884 -12.78 -3.05 1.17
CA LYS A 884 -13.56 -3.46 -0.01
C LYS A 884 -12.90 -4.65 -0.71
N VAL A 885 -11.57 -4.64 -0.81
CA VAL A 885 -10.79 -5.78 -1.36
C VAL A 885 -11.00 -7.03 -0.51
N LYS A 886 -10.89 -6.91 0.83
CA LYS A 886 -11.14 -8.03 1.75
C LYS A 886 -12.57 -8.57 1.63
N ALA A 887 -13.57 -7.68 1.54
CA ALA A 887 -14.97 -8.08 1.37
C ALA A 887 -15.20 -8.82 0.04
N ALA A 888 -14.62 -8.34 -1.06
CA ALA A 888 -14.70 -9.01 -2.36
C ALA A 888 -14.03 -10.40 -2.35
N VAL A 889 -12.85 -10.49 -1.71
CA VAL A 889 -12.13 -11.77 -1.54
C VAL A 889 -12.95 -12.75 -0.70
N ALA A 890 -13.56 -12.28 0.40
CA ALA A 890 -14.40 -13.11 1.27
C ALA A 890 -15.66 -13.64 0.55
N MET A 891 -16.20 -12.92 -0.42
CA MET A 891 -17.32 -13.38 -1.25
C MET A 891 -16.90 -14.33 -2.38
N MET A 892 -15.76 -14.09 -3.02
CA MET A 892 -15.32 -14.93 -4.15
C MET A 892 -14.65 -16.22 -3.72
N LYS A 893 -13.87 -16.21 -2.63
CA LYS A 893 -13.15 -17.40 -2.15
C LYS A 893 -14.07 -18.61 -1.94
N PRO A 894 -15.21 -18.52 -1.22
CA PRO A 894 -16.11 -19.67 -1.06
C PRO A 894 -16.74 -20.10 -2.39
N LYS A 895 -17.12 -19.16 -3.28
CA LYS A 895 -17.64 -19.48 -4.61
C LYS A 895 -16.63 -20.26 -5.46
N VAL A 896 -15.35 -19.89 -5.38
CA VAL A 896 -14.26 -20.57 -6.08
C VAL A 896 -14.03 -21.97 -5.48
N GLU A 897 -13.99 -22.08 -4.15
CA GLU A 897 -13.78 -23.35 -3.45
C GLU A 897 -14.95 -24.34 -3.68
N GLU A 898 -16.19 -23.86 -3.62
CA GLU A 898 -17.39 -24.65 -3.90
C GLU A 898 -17.38 -25.15 -5.35
N ALA A 899 -17.11 -24.27 -6.31
CA ALA A 899 -17.00 -24.68 -7.71
C ALA A 899 -15.83 -25.66 -7.95
N GLN A 900 -14.72 -25.51 -7.24
CA GLN A 900 -13.61 -26.47 -7.29
C GLN A 900 -14.00 -27.84 -6.71
N ARG A 901 -14.83 -27.90 -5.66
CA ARG A 901 -15.36 -29.17 -5.14
C ARG A 901 -16.34 -29.82 -6.10
N LEU A 902 -17.16 -29.01 -6.77
CA LEU A 902 -18.16 -29.47 -7.73
C LEU A 902 -17.62 -29.75 -9.13
N ALA A 903 -16.33 -29.52 -9.39
CA ALA A 903 -15.73 -29.75 -10.69
C ALA A 903 -14.58 -30.74 -10.68
N PHE A 904 -14.55 -31.55 -11.73
CA PHE A 904 -13.47 -32.47 -12.03
C PHE A 904 -12.89 -32.13 -13.40
N SER A 905 -11.57 -32.03 -13.51
CA SER A 905 -10.92 -31.87 -14.81
C SER A 905 -9.72 -32.79 -14.94
N MET A 906 -9.53 -33.34 -16.14
CA MET A 906 -8.37 -34.16 -16.49
C MET A 906 -7.81 -33.75 -17.85
N THR A 907 -6.50 -33.83 -17.99
CA THR A 907 -5.78 -33.49 -19.22
C THR A 907 -5.22 -34.76 -19.85
N LEU A 908 -5.44 -34.91 -21.15
CA LEU A 908 -4.91 -36.00 -21.97
C LEU A 908 -3.60 -35.57 -22.64
N THR A 909 -2.69 -36.53 -22.77
CA THR A 909 -1.43 -36.37 -23.50
C THR A 909 -1.65 -36.43 -25.02
N PRO A 910 -0.73 -35.90 -25.85
CA PRO A 910 -0.84 -36.00 -27.31
C PRO A 910 -0.98 -37.44 -27.84
N SER A 911 -0.44 -38.43 -27.13
CA SER A 911 -0.59 -39.86 -27.45
C SER A 911 -2.01 -40.40 -27.19
N GLU A 912 -2.80 -39.69 -26.39
CA GLU A 912 -4.15 -40.08 -25.96
C GLU A 912 -5.26 -39.37 -26.75
N ASP A 913 -4.92 -38.66 -27.83
CA ASP A 913 -5.90 -37.96 -28.71
C ASP A 913 -7.02 -38.89 -29.23
N PHE A 914 -6.76 -40.20 -29.32
CA PHE A 914 -7.75 -41.19 -29.75
C PHE A 914 -8.90 -41.39 -28.75
N ILE A 915 -8.71 -41.00 -27.49
CA ILE A 915 -9.71 -41.11 -26.41
C ILE A 915 -10.80 -40.04 -26.58
N ILE A 916 -10.46 -38.87 -27.16
CA ILE A 916 -11.38 -37.74 -27.34
C ILE A 916 -12.58 -38.12 -28.25
N PRO A 917 -12.39 -38.68 -29.47
CA PRO A 917 -13.50 -39.18 -30.28
C PRO A 917 -14.31 -40.30 -29.60
N MET A 918 -13.65 -41.14 -28.79
CA MET A 918 -14.28 -42.26 -28.09
C MET A 918 -15.21 -41.78 -26.96
N LEU A 919 -14.83 -40.72 -26.25
CA LEU A 919 -15.64 -40.07 -25.22
C LEU A 919 -16.82 -39.29 -25.80
N ILE A 920 -16.63 -38.61 -26.94
CA ILE A 920 -17.70 -37.84 -27.61
C ILE A 920 -18.75 -38.79 -28.22
N GLY A 921 -18.31 -39.86 -28.89
CA GLY A 921 -19.18 -40.79 -29.62
C GLY A 921 -19.69 -40.24 -30.96
N LYS A 922 -20.26 -41.11 -31.81
CA LYS A 922 -20.81 -40.71 -33.12
C LYS A 922 -21.96 -39.72 -32.91
N GLY A 923 -21.80 -38.50 -33.43
CA GLY A 923 -22.79 -37.42 -33.27
C GLY A 923 -22.93 -36.87 -31.84
N GLY A 924 -21.95 -37.10 -30.95
CA GLY A 924 -22.04 -36.65 -29.55
C GLY A 924 -22.95 -37.51 -28.66
N THR A 925 -23.44 -38.64 -29.18
CA THR A 925 -24.37 -39.54 -28.46
C THR A 925 -23.81 -39.99 -27.12
N ARG A 926 -22.55 -40.42 -27.08
CA ARG A 926 -21.93 -40.94 -25.85
C ARG A 926 -21.72 -39.86 -24.80
N VAL A 927 -21.22 -38.68 -25.18
CA VAL A 927 -21.06 -37.58 -24.20
C VAL A 927 -22.42 -37.07 -23.71
N ASN A 928 -23.44 -37.08 -24.56
CA ASN A 928 -24.80 -36.73 -24.14
C ASN A 928 -25.41 -37.78 -23.19
N SER A 929 -25.19 -39.07 -23.44
CA SER A 929 -25.57 -40.14 -22.49
C SER A 929 -24.84 -39.99 -21.16
N LEU A 930 -23.52 -39.70 -21.18
CA LEU A 930 -22.74 -39.46 -19.97
C LEU A 930 -23.25 -38.24 -19.19
N ARG A 931 -23.65 -37.15 -19.87
CA ARG A 931 -24.26 -35.97 -19.21
C ARG A 931 -25.57 -36.32 -18.50
N VAL A 932 -26.41 -37.15 -19.12
CA VAL A 932 -27.70 -37.58 -18.54
C VAL A 932 -27.48 -38.55 -17.37
N GLU A 933 -26.58 -39.53 -17.53
CA GLU A 933 -26.28 -40.55 -16.52
C GLU A 933 -25.61 -39.98 -15.27
N THR A 934 -24.71 -39.00 -15.46
CA THR A 934 -23.96 -38.38 -14.36
C THR A 934 -24.62 -37.14 -13.77
N GLY A 935 -25.65 -36.59 -14.43
CA GLY A 935 -26.22 -35.28 -14.06
C GLY A 935 -25.25 -34.11 -14.20
N CYS A 936 -24.05 -34.33 -14.75
CA CYS A 936 -22.99 -33.34 -14.83
C CYS A 936 -22.89 -32.69 -16.21
N THR A 937 -22.48 -31.42 -16.23
CA THR A 937 -22.07 -30.74 -17.47
C THR A 937 -20.66 -31.20 -17.84
N ILE A 938 -20.56 -32.03 -18.88
CA ILE A 938 -19.28 -32.53 -19.39
C ILE A 938 -18.88 -31.76 -20.64
N ASP A 939 -17.75 -31.06 -20.59
CA ASP A 939 -17.12 -30.38 -21.73
C ASP A 939 -15.79 -31.03 -22.11
N ILE A 940 -15.58 -31.25 -23.41
CA ILE A 940 -14.39 -31.93 -23.93
C ILE A 940 -13.72 -31.01 -24.95
N ASN A 941 -12.63 -30.38 -24.52
CA ASN A 941 -11.87 -29.47 -25.37
C ASN A 941 -10.81 -30.25 -26.16
N LYS A 942 -10.99 -30.29 -27.48
CA LYS A 942 -10.09 -31.01 -28.41
C LYS A 942 -8.72 -30.36 -28.56
N GLU A 943 -8.64 -29.05 -28.39
CA GLU A 943 -7.39 -28.29 -28.59
C GLU A 943 -6.52 -28.33 -27.33
N ASP A 944 -7.14 -28.13 -26.16
CA ASP A 944 -6.45 -28.20 -24.88
C ASP A 944 -6.26 -29.65 -24.39
N ARG A 945 -6.94 -30.62 -25.04
CA ARG A 945 -7.01 -32.04 -24.66
C ARG A 945 -7.49 -32.23 -23.23
N THR A 946 -8.42 -31.38 -22.80
CA THR A 946 -8.97 -31.39 -21.45
C THR A 946 -10.40 -31.88 -21.46
N ILE A 947 -10.73 -32.71 -20.47
CA ILE A 947 -12.09 -33.14 -20.18
C ILE A 947 -12.46 -32.48 -18.86
N THR A 948 -13.56 -31.75 -18.84
CA THR A 948 -14.09 -31.10 -17.65
C THR A 948 -15.49 -31.61 -17.38
N CYS A 949 -15.77 -31.91 -16.12
CA CYS A 949 -17.09 -32.20 -15.58
C CYS A 949 -17.39 -31.17 -14.49
N VAL A 950 -18.60 -30.61 -14.51
CA VAL A 950 -19.14 -29.77 -13.44
C VAL A 950 -20.51 -30.32 -13.04
N GLY A 951 -20.64 -30.75 -11.79
CA GLY A 951 -21.89 -31.29 -11.21
C GLY A 951 -22.64 -30.26 -10.38
N GLN A 952 -23.90 -30.55 -10.06
CA GLN A 952 -24.70 -29.76 -9.11
C GLN A 952 -24.46 -30.19 -7.66
N THR A 953 -24.03 -31.43 -7.44
CA THR A 953 -23.69 -32.00 -6.13
C THR A 953 -22.31 -32.66 -6.18
N GLU A 954 -21.65 -32.76 -5.02
CA GLU A 954 -20.33 -33.41 -4.89
C GLU A 954 -20.40 -34.90 -5.28
N ASP A 955 -21.53 -35.56 -5.00
CA ASP A 955 -21.79 -36.95 -5.37
C ASP A 955 -21.90 -37.14 -6.89
N ASP A 956 -22.54 -36.22 -7.59
CA ASP A 956 -22.66 -36.30 -9.05
C ASP A 956 -21.31 -36.09 -9.73
N THR A 957 -20.51 -35.15 -9.23
CA THR A 957 -19.13 -34.94 -9.70
C THR A 957 -18.24 -36.14 -9.39
N ALA A 958 -18.40 -36.78 -8.23
CA ALA A 958 -17.68 -38.00 -7.89
C ALA A 958 -18.05 -39.17 -8.82
N LYS A 959 -19.34 -39.38 -9.10
CA LYS A 959 -19.81 -40.39 -10.08
C LYS A 959 -19.24 -40.11 -11.47
N ALA A 960 -19.30 -38.86 -11.93
CA ALA A 960 -18.77 -38.46 -13.22
C ALA A 960 -17.26 -38.66 -13.30
N ARG A 961 -16.52 -38.30 -12.25
CA ARG A 961 -15.07 -38.54 -12.13
C ARG A 961 -14.75 -40.01 -12.26
N ASP A 962 -15.44 -40.87 -11.53
CA ASP A 962 -15.14 -42.30 -11.47
C ASP A 962 -15.47 -42.98 -12.80
N ILE A 963 -16.59 -42.61 -13.45
CA ILE A 963 -16.96 -43.09 -14.79
C ILE A 963 -15.96 -42.60 -15.84
N LEU A 964 -15.62 -41.30 -15.86
CA LEU A 964 -14.68 -40.74 -16.84
C LEU A 964 -13.27 -41.32 -16.67
N THR A 965 -12.78 -41.41 -15.44
CA THR A 965 -11.48 -42.02 -15.12
C THR A 965 -11.48 -43.49 -15.49
N GLY A 966 -12.55 -44.22 -15.18
CA GLY A 966 -12.74 -45.61 -15.60
C GLY A 966 -12.69 -45.78 -17.12
N ILE A 967 -13.36 -44.92 -17.89
CA ILE A 967 -13.33 -44.96 -19.36
C ILE A 967 -11.93 -44.66 -19.90
N VAL A 968 -11.26 -43.65 -19.37
CA VAL A 968 -9.91 -43.27 -19.80
C VAL A 968 -8.88 -44.34 -19.44
N ASP A 969 -8.94 -44.90 -18.24
CA ASP A 969 -8.03 -45.97 -17.82
C ASP A 969 -8.31 -47.29 -18.52
N THR A 970 -9.56 -47.58 -18.86
CA THR A 970 -9.90 -48.70 -19.75
C THR A 970 -9.30 -48.46 -21.13
N ALA A 971 -9.46 -47.27 -21.70
CA ALA A 971 -8.89 -46.93 -23.00
C ALA A 971 -7.35 -46.97 -23.01
N ARG A 972 -6.69 -46.59 -21.91
CA ARG A 972 -5.22 -46.72 -21.73
C ARG A 972 -4.76 -48.18 -21.66
N ARG A 973 -5.57 -49.06 -21.08
CA ARG A 973 -5.28 -50.50 -20.96
C ARG A 973 -5.61 -51.28 -22.23
N GLU A 974 -6.64 -50.85 -22.94
CA GLU A 974 -7.10 -51.45 -24.20
C GLU A 974 -6.37 -50.89 -25.43
N CYS A 975 -5.63 -49.79 -25.32
CA CYS A 975 -4.87 -49.20 -26.41
C CYS A 975 -3.46 -48.81 -25.97
N LEU A 976 -2.46 -49.47 -26.55
CA LEU A 976 -1.05 -49.29 -26.19
C LEU A 976 -0.21 -48.97 -27.44
N PHE A 977 0.71 -48.01 -27.30
CA PHE A 977 1.67 -47.67 -28.37
C PHE A 977 3.01 -48.33 -28.09
N VAL A 978 3.55 -49.03 -29.10
CA VAL A 978 4.85 -49.71 -29.04
C VAL A 978 5.74 -49.18 -30.16
N ASP A 979 6.99 -48.87 -29.84
CA ASP A 979 8.02 -48.47 -30.80
C ASP A 979 8.72 -49.71 -31.37
N ILE A 980 8.84 -49.77 -32.70
CA ILE A 980 9.50 -50.83 -33.48
C ILE A 980 10.61 -50.22 -34.33
N PRO A 981 11.81 -50.83 -34.39
CA PRO A 981 12.88 -50.45 -35.30
C PRO A 981 12.42 -50.37 -36.76
N ILE A 982 12.82 -49.31 -37.49
CA ILE A 982 12.31 -48.98 -38.84
C ILE A 982 12.48 -50.13 -39.84
N ASN A 983 13.59 -50.87 -39.76
CA ASN A 983 13.90 -52.04 -40.59
C ASN A 983 13.02 -53.26 -40.27
N ALA A 984 12.51 -53.38 -39.04
CA ALA A 984 11.63 -54.48 -38.62
C ALA A 984 10.15 -54.22 -38.94
N VAL A 985 9.77 -52.98 -39.29
CA VAL A 985 8.37 -52.61 -39.56
C VAL A 985 7.78 -53.32 -40.79
N ALA A 986 8.49 -53.34 -41.92
CA ALA A 986 7.97 -53.93 -43.15
C ALA A 986 7.81 -55.47 -43.06
N PRO A 987 8.76 -56.21 -42.47
CA PRO A 987 8.61 -57.66 -42.27
C PRO A 987 7.57 -58.03 -41.22
N PHE A 988 7.39 -57.22 -40.17
CA PHE A 988 6.32 -57.41 -39.19
C PHE A 988 4.92 -57.25 -39.80
N LEU A 989 4.75 -56.35 -40.77
CA LEU A 989 3.49 -56.16 -41.48
C LEU A 989 3.19 -57.35 -42.42
N GLY A 990 4.22 -57.86 -43.11
CA GLY A 990 4.09 -58.92 -44.12
C GLY A 990 3.45 -58.45 -45.42
N ARG A 991 3.57 -59.23 -46.51
CA ARG A 991 3.00 -58.89 -47.83
C ARG A 991 1.49 -58.69 -47.72
N GLN A 992 0.99 -57.55 -48.20
CA GLN A 992 -0.42 -57.11 -48.08
C GLN A 992 -0.97 -57.11 -46.63
N GLY A 993 -0.10 -56.99 -45.63
CA GLY A 993 -0.49 -57.02 -44.22
C GLY A 993 -0.80 -58.42 -43.69
N ALA A 994 -0.35 -59.50 -44.36
CA ALA A 994 -0.69 -60.86 -43.96
C ALA A 994 -0.16 -61.24 -42.57
N HIS A 995 1.03 -60.77 -42.18
CA HIS A 995 1.62 -61.10 -40.88
C HIS A 995 0.96 -60.30 -39.76
N ILE A 996 0.72 -59.00 -39.95
CA ILE A 996 -0.02 -58.18 -38.98
C ILE A 996 -1.47 -58.67 -38.82
N LYS A 997 -2.15 -59.13 -39.89
CA LYS A 997 -3.49 -59.74 -39.81
C LYS A 997 -3.47 -61.07 -39.04
N LYS A 998 -2.46 -61.92 -39.26
CA LYS A 998 -2.30 -63.18 -38.50
C LYS A 998 -1.97 -62.93 -37.03
N PHE A 999 -1.07 -61.99 -36.76
CA PHE A 999 -0.69 -61.57 -35.40
C PHE A 999 -1.90 -60.97 -34.66
N SER A 1000 -2.68 -60.14 -35.36
CA SER A 1000 -3.93 -59.56 -34.89
C SER A 1000 -4.97 -60.63 -34.54
N GLN A 1001 -5.18 -61.61 -35.43
CA GLN A 1001 -6.11 -62.74 -35.20
C GLN A 1001 -5.66 -63.67 -34.08
N LEU A 1002 -4.35 -63.95 -33.97
CA LEU A 1002 -3.78 -64.87 -32.98
C LEU A 1002 -3.91 -64.35 -31.55
N HIS A 1003 -3.63 -63.06 -31.34
CA HIS A 1003 -3.70 -62.45 -30.01
C HIS A 1003 -5.03 -61.75 -29.74
N GLY A 1004 -5.95 -61.71 -30.72
CA GLY A 1004 -7.25 -61.06 -30.58
C GLY A 1004 -7.16 -59.54 -30.38
N VAL A 1005 -6.19 -58.90 -31.04
CA VAL A 1005 -5.94 -57.45 -30.99
C VAL A 1005 -5.91 -56.88 -32.40
N GLU A 1006 -6.32 -55.64 -32.59
CA GLU A 1006 -6.11 -54.87 -33.81
C GLU A 1006 -4.78 -54.12 -33.70
N VAL A 1007 -3.96 -54.18 -34.75
CA VAL A 1007 -2.66 -53.50 -34.77
C VAL A 1007 -2.60 -52.59 -35.99
N GLU A 1008 -2.38 -51.30 -35.74
CA GLU A 1008 -2.33 -50.25 -36.75
C GLU A 1008 -0.98 -49.53 -36.74
N ARG A 1009 -0.52 -49.08 -37.90
CA ARG A 1009 0.70 -48.26 -38.02
C ARG A 1009 0.36 -46.77 -38.01
N MET A 1010 1.10 -45.99 -37.24
CA MET A 1010 0.92 -44.53 -37.21
C MET A 1010 1.46 -43.87 -38.49
N ARG A 1011 0.62 -43.07 -39.16
CA ARG A 1011 0.96 -42.40 -40.45
C ARG A 1011 2.09 -41.37 -40.32
N LYS A 1012 2.18 -40.66 -39.19
CA LYS A 1012 3.18 -39.60 -38.95
C LYS A 1012 4.49 -40.12 -38.35
N THR A 1013 4.45 -41.23 -37.61
CA THR A 1013 5.62 -41.86 -36.96
C THR A 1013 5.69 -43.33 -37.36
N PRO A 1014 6.39 -43.66 -38.46
CA PRO A 1014 6.36 -44.97 -39.08
C PRO A 1014 6.93 -46.10 -38.21
N SER A 1015 7.69 -45.76 -37.15
CA SER A 1015 8.24 -46.67 -36.14
C SER A 1015 7.26 -47.00 -35.01
N LYS A 1016 6.10 -46.34 -34.92
CA LYS A 1016 5.11 -46.59 -33.85
C LYS A 1016 3.95 -47.44 -34.35
N LEU A 1017 3.72 -48.56 -33.67
CA LEU A 1017 2.50 -49.35 -33.81
C LEU A 1017 1.54 -49.06 -32.66
N LYS A 1018 0.26 -48.98 -33.00
CA LYS A 1018 -0.87 -48.86 -32.09
C LYS A 1018 -1.52 -50.24 -31.99
N ILE A 1019 -1.57 -50.81 -30.79
CA ILE A 1019 -2.22 -52.09 -30.50
C ILE A 1019 -3.51 -51.79 -29.74
N THR A 1020 -4.65 -52.22 -30.25
CA THR A 1020 -5.99 -52.01 -29.67
C THR A 1020 -6.71 -53.34 -29.46
N GLY A 1021 -7.24 -53.60 -28.27
CA GLY A 1021 -7.97 -54.83 -27.96
C GLY A 1021 -8.30 -54.96 -26.48
N LYS A 1022 -8.80 -56.12 -26.04
CA LYS A 1022 -9.06 -56.37 -24.61
C LYS A 1022 -7.75 -56.32 -23.82
N GLU A 1023 -7.77 -55.83 -22.57
CA GLU A 1023 -6.58 -55.64 -21.72
C GLU A 1023 -5.62 -56.86 -21.71
N MET A 1024 -6.14 -58.06 -21.45
CA MET A 1024 -5.36 -59.30 -21.42
C MET A 1024 -4.72 -59.63 -22.78
N SER A 1025 -5.45 -59.36 -23.86
CA SER A 1025 -5.00 -59.58 -25.25
C SER A 1025 -3.93 -58.58 -25.65
N VAL A 1026 -4.05 -57.31 -25.26
CA VAL A 1026 -3.05 -56.26 -25.54
C VAL A 1026 -1.75 -56.54 -24.81
N GLN A 1027 -1.80 -56.98 -23.55
CA GLN A 1027 -0.61 -57.36 -22.79
C GLN A 1027 0.09 -58.59 -23.40
N SER A 1028 -0.68 -59.61 -23.82
CA SER A 1028 -0.14 -60.79 -24.50
C SER A 1028 0.50 -60.40 -25.84
N ALA A 1029 -0.19 -59.59 -26.65
CA ALA A 1029 0.32 -59.09 -27.92
C ALA A 1029 1.58 -58.25 -27.75
N LYS A 1030 1.65 -57.40 -26.73
CA LYS A 1030 2.86 -56.61 -26.44
C LYS A 1030 4.05 -57.51 -26.14
N LYS A 1031 3.89 -58.50 -25.24
CA LYS A 1031 4.97 -59.44 -24.91
C LYS A 1031 5.41 -60.23 -26.14
N ALA A 1032 4.47 -60.75 -26.92
CA ALA A 1032 4.75 -61.48 -28.16
C ALA A 1032 5.42 -60.59 -29.22
N LEU A 1033 5.07 -59.30 -29.27
CA LEU A 1033 5.70 -58.34 -30.15
C LEU A 1033 7.15 -58.05 -29.72
N ASP A 1034 7.39 -57.83 -28.43
CA ASP A 1034 8.72 -57.58 -27.88
C ASP A 1034 9.65 -58.79 -28.09
N GLU A 1035 9.14 -60.01 -27.88
CA GLU A 1035 9.85 -61.26 -28.19
C GLU A 1035 10.10 -61.42 -29.69
N TRP A 1036 9.12 -61.09 -30.53
CA TRP A 1036 9.27 -61.12 -31.98
C TRP A 1036 10.34 -60.13 -32.45
N ILE A 1037 10.32 -58.88 -31.95
CA ILE A 1037 11.33 -57.86 -32.28
C ILE A 1037 12.73 -58.36 -31.92
N ARG A 1038 12.87 -58.94 -30.72
CA ARG A 1038 14.14 -59.52 -30.28
C ARG A 1038 14.62 -60.63 -31.21
N SER A 1039 13.73 -61.58 -31.54
CA SER A 1039 14.05 -62.68 -32.47
C SER A 1039 14.34 -62.19 -33.90
N TYR A 1040 13.64 -61.15 -34.37
CA TYR A 1040 13.80 -60.57 -35.70
C TYR A 1040 15.15 -59.87 -35.83
N GLN A 1041 15.58 -59.16 -34.79
CA GLN A 1041 16.91 -58.54 -34.73
C GLN A 1041 18.02 -59.59 -34.70
N GLU A 1042 17.80 -60.73 -34.06
CA GLU A 1042 18.75 -61.86 -34.04
C GLU A 1042 18.79 -62.60 -35.39
N GLN A 1043 17.67 -62.72 -36.11
CA GLN A 1043 17.57 -63.48 -37.37
C GLN A 1043 17.84 -62.67 -38.65
N ASN A 1044 17.53 -61.36 -38.67
CA ASN A 1044 17.69 -60.49 -39.84
C ASN A 1044 18.88 -59.53 -39.68
N ALA A 1045 20.03 -60.08 -39.29
CA ALA A 1045 21.30 -59.37 -39.40
C ALA A 1045 21.67 -59.25 -40.90
N GLU A 1046 21.43 -58.08 -41.50
CA GLU A 1046 21.81 -57.83 -42.90
C GLU A 1046 23.34 -57.85 -43.05
N LYS A 1047 23.81 -58.50 -44.12
CA LYS A 1047 25.24 -58.56 -44.43
C LYS A 1047 25.47 -58.26 -45.90
N VAL A 1048 25.56 -56.98 -46.23
CA VAL A 1048 25.75 -56.53 -47.61
C VAL A 1048 27.15 -56.93 -48.12
N MET A 1049 27.28 -57.14 -49.43
CA MET A 1049 28.49 -57.53 -50.14
C MET A 1049 28.49 -56.75 -51.45
N THR A 1050 29.65 -56.33 -51.97
CA THR A 1050 29.65 -55.66 -53.29
C THR A 1050 30.59 -56.35 -54.28
N VAL A 1051 30.23 -56.21 -55.56
CA VAL A 1051 30.61 -57.12 -56.65
C VAL A 1051 30.99 -56.26 -57.85
N ASP A 1052 32.00 -56.66 -58.64
CA ASP A 1052 32.47 -55.90 -59.81
C ASP A 1052 31.40 -55.89 -60.96
N PRO A 1053 31.22 -54.78 -61.72
CA PRO A 1053 30.10 -54.62 -62.68
C PRO A 1053 30.10 -55.59 -63.87
N LYS A 1054 31.26 -56.18 -64.21
CA LYS A 1054 31.39 -57.13 -65.33
C LYS A 1054 30.86 -58.54 -64.99
N SER A 1055 30.76 -58.87 -63.70
CA SER A 1055 30.30 -60.18 -63.20
C SER A 1055 28.78 -60.21 -62.94
N PHE A 1056 28.14 -59.03 -62.89
CA PHE A 1056 26.70 -58.86 -62.72
C PHE A 1056 25.86 -59.72 -63.70
N PRO A 1057 26.17 -59.80 -65.01
CA PRO A 1057 25.41 -60.64 -65.96
C PRO A 1057 25.53 -62.15 -65.70
N ALA A 1058 26.66 -62.60 -65.13
CA ALA A 1058 26.90 -64.02 -64.81
C ALA A 1058 26.28 -64.43 -63.47
N ILE A 1059 26.25 -63.51 -62.50
CA ILE A 1059 25.60 -63.72 -61.20
C ILE A 1059 24.08 -63.67 -61.37
N ILE A 1060 23.54 -62.68 -62.11
CA ILE A 1060 22.12 -62.65 -62.49
C ILE A 1060 21.77 -63.87 -63.37
N GLY A 1061 22.62 -64.20 -64.35
CA GLY A 1061 22.37 -65.22 -65.35
C GLY A 1061 21.37 -64.75 -66.44
N ARG A 1062 21.29 -65.44 -67.58
CA ARG A 1062 20.33 -65.09 -68.66
C ARG A 1062 18.90 -65.16 -68.11
N GLN A 1063 18.17 -64.04 -68.21
CA GLN A 1063 16.83 -63.83 -67.63
C GLN A 1063 16.75 -64.03 -66.09
N GLY A 1064 17.85 -63.95 -65.35
CA GLY A 1064 17.83 -64.06 -63.88
C GLY A 1064 17.98 -65.47 -63.32
N SER A 1065 18.37 -66.45 -64.13
CA SER A 1065 18.38 -67.87 -63.74
C SER A 1065 19.37 -68.22 -62.62
N THR A 1066 20.57 -67.62 -62.61
CA THR A 1066 21.65 -67.98 -61.67
C THR A 1066 21.46 -67.32 -60.29
N ILE A 1067 21.02 -66.05 -60.24
CA ILE A 1067 20.60 -65.43 -58.97
C ILE A 1067 19.38 -66.14 -58.42
N SER A 1068 18.45 -66.55 -59.28
CA SER A 1068 17.27 -67.30 -58.83
C SER A 1068 17.65 -68.67 -58.28
N ALA A 1069 18.65 -69.35 -58.84
CA ALA A 1069 19.16 -70.62 -58.32
C ALA A 1069 19.80 -70.43 -56.94
N LEU A 1070 20.70 -69.44 -56.78
CA LEU A 1070 21.38 -69.16 -55.51
C LEU A 1070 20.42 -68.67 -54.42
N THR A 1071 19.44 -67.82 -54.79
CA THR A 1071 18.37 -67.37 -53.90
C THR A 1071 17.54 -68.56 -53.41
N LYS A 1072 17.28 -69.53 -54.30
CA LYS A 1072 16.48 -70.73 -54.00
C LYS A 1072 17.27 -71.78 -53.20
N GLU A 1073 18.55 -71.93 -53.47
CA GLU A 1073 19.44 -72.91 -52.83
C GLU A 1073 19.81 -72.52 -51.40
N PHE A 1074 20.10 -71.23 -51.16
CA PHE A 1074 20.50 -70.74 -49.83
C PHE A 1074 19.38 -70.06 -49.06
N ASN A 1075 18.18 -70.00 -49.64
CA ASN A 1075 16.97 -69.41 -49.05
C ASN A 1075 17.17 -67.98 -48.49
N VAL A 1076 17.99 -67.18 -49.16
CA VAL A 1076 18.35 -65.81 -48.79
C VAL A 1076 17.89 -64.85 -49.89
N LYS A 1077 17.38 -63.67 -49.52
CA LYS A 1077 17.00 -62.66 -50.50
C LYS A 1077 18.22 -61.84 -50.90
N ILE A 1078 18.69 -61.99 -52.13
CA ILE A 1078 19.85 -61.27 -52.66
C ILE A 1078 19.32 -60.09 -53.50
N ASP A 1079 19.40 -58.87 -52.95
CA ASP A 1079 19.02 -57.64 -53.66
C ASP A 1079 20.26 -57.03 -54.34
N THR A 1080 20.22 -56.89 -55.66
CA THR A 1080 21.33 -56.32 -56.43
C THR A 1080 20.92 -54.95 -56.97
N ASN A 1081 21.34 -53.88 -56.31
CA ASN A 1081 21.01 -52.51 -56.73
C ASN A 1081 21.88 -52.10 -57.92
N ARG A 1082 21.26 -51.81 -59.08
CA ARG A 1082 21.98 -51.49 -60.33
C ARG A 1082 22.02 -49.99 -60.67
N GLU A 1083 21.32 -49.12 -59.94
CA GLU A 1083 21.30 -47.69 -60.25
C GLU A 1083 21.63 -46.81 -59.04
N ALA A 1084 22.89 -46.36 -59.00
CA ALA A 1084 23.29 -45.13 -58.32
C ALA A 1084 24.46 -44.53 -59.09
N GLY A 1085 24.15 -43.88 -60.21
CA GLY A 1085 25.15 -43.31 -61.10
C GLY A 1085 24.57 -42.37 -62.16
N ALA A 1086 23.67 -41.46 -61.80
CA ALA A 1086 23.35 -40.30 -62.63
C ALA A 1086 22.81 -39.14 -61.78
N GLY A 1087 23.68 -38.20 -61.43
CA GLY A 1087 23.25 -36.89 -60.99
C GLY A 1087 22.67 -36.10 -62.16
N LYS A 1088 21.46 -35.58 -62.03
CA LYS A 1088 20.99 -34.43 -62.80
C LYS A 1088 20.26 -33.47 -61.88
N ASN A 1089 20.87 -32.30 -61.76
CA ASN A 1089 20.30 -31.07 -61.24
C ASN A 1089 19.07 -30.68 -62.09
N TRP A 1090 18.09 -29.97 -61.52
CA TRP A 1090 17.36 -28.80 -62.05
C TRP A 1090 16.18 -28.48 -61.10
N GLY A 1091 15.98 -27.19 -60.84
CA GLY A 1091 15.14 -26.69 -59.75
C GLY A 1091 13.68 -26.41 -60.09
N GLY A 1092 13.01 -25.76 -59.12
CA GLY A 1092 11.87 -24.88 -59.33
C GLY A 1092 10.48 -25.50 -59.21
N GLY A 1093 9.77 -25.13 -58.13
CA GLY A 1093 8.44 -24.49 -58.16
C GLY A 1093 7.20 -25.29 -58.61
N GLY A 1094 6.09 -25.06 -57.87
CA GLY A 1094 4.75 -25.02 -58.46
C GLY A 1094 3.74 -26.09 -58.02
N GLU A 1095 2.77 -25.63 -57.22
CA GLU A 1095 1.33 -25.98 -57.17
C GLU A 1095 0.84 -27.35 -57.71
N LYS A 1096 0.19 -28.14 -56.85
CA LYS A 1096 -1.26 -28.04 -56.55
C LYS A 1096 -1.59 -28.80 -55.26
#